data_AF-A0A5E4PJ71-F1
#
_entry.id   AF-A0A5E4PJ71-F1
#
_cell.length_a   1.000
_cell.length_b   1.000
_cell.length_c   1.000
_cell.angle_alpha   90.00
_cell.angle_beta   90.00
_cell.angle_gamma   90.00
#
_symmetry.space_group_name_H-M   'P 1'
#
loop_
_entity.id
_entity.type
_entity.pdbx_description
1 polymer ?
#
loop_
_entity_poly.entity_id
_entity_poly.type
_entity_poly.pdbx_seq_one_letter_code
_entity_poly.pdbx_strand_id
1 'polypeptide(L)'
;MIADAESILKVCGMGSYLQIGCENSTLVFELLKRSIDAYGMDSSSQWIAAHHDRAPGRLFLGSLTNYPFKPASFDTIIIGYELLPYRPEEVTAILGVFQQMTRRNLVIYFPPDASRAIGANNPMHSRIFWEKAAIQAGYRKHPRGMLIIPYGELEDERTGRFTFFERVPTQANQEFSLQWLLATRDLHMDMLREAGRRSDAHVSRYIHAASRIRPGDTVLDAACGMGYGTAVLAACSPGSRFIGVDIDHDSIAYAEANYAAGNPAVTYHAGDVTNMSFLEDHSIDAVISFETIEHVPDYEAFLVEVKRVLKPDGRLLGSVPHLWCDETGRDPNPYHFHVFDWDKLNSAISKHFIVDDRWAQIAGGGYKLSNGKRVMQNVPLHYNGAVETEWWLISACGNPVNSAALAYSNPFHQNQGSPPPVHVSFEKYYDNPWLYRVMVQLGERLVDRQVLADFCSRIALEAKTGSADQGAALCVIGYQLLESGNVTLKDLSVLTNLINEFDRTYDRNNPHAYRWAVSLHFLGGRLLLAIGQRDEALKAFITCAEMDPMVFCPLLATKTISSRMYAGLLYLGQSRVDDAREQFRRGVKEAHRVLQGDWTNIVGTLDNPLSFGLQEAAEVLDIASQCAQALRCLDRHESVPGFIWERISLKRFGLVEWNKSLERENDALRRTLSQRQITRSAAAV
;
A
#
# COMPACT_ATOMS: atom_id res chain seq x y z
N MET A 1 20.83 -2.73 -13.39
CA MET A 1 20.62 -4.06 -14.00
C MET A 1 19.88 -5.02 -13.06
N ILE A 2 20.40 -5.37 -11.87
CA ILE A 2 19.68 -6.22 -10.89
C ILE A 2 18.31 -5.60 -10.51
N ALA A 3 18.30 -4.32 -10.11
CA ALA A 3 17.08 -3.58 -9.77
C ALA A 3 16.09 -3.45 -10.95
N ASP A 4 16.56 -3.64 -12.18
CA ASP A 4 15.82 -3.41 -13.42
C ASP A 4 14.99 -4.64 -13.76
N ALA A 5 15.63 -5.81 -13.65
CA ALA A 5 14.93 -7.09 -13.75
C ALA A 5 13.83 -7.16 -12.70
N GLU A 6 14.10 -6.75 -11.46
CA GLU A 6 13.08 -6.70 -10.40
C GLU A 6 11.95 -5.72 -10.72
N SER A 7 12.28 -4.54 -11.26
CA SER A 7 11.27 -3.54 -11.65
C SER A 7 10.37 -4.06 -12.78
N ILE A 8 10.95 -4.71 -13.79
CA ILE A 8 10.19 -5.32 -14.89
C ILE A 8 9.29 -6.44 -14.36
N LEU A 9 9.81 -7.32 -13.50
CA LEU A 9 9.03 -8.43 -12.94
C LEU A 9 7.89 -7.98 -12.02
N LYS A 10 8.06 -6.87 -11.30
CA LYS A 10 6.99 -6.24 -10.49
C LYS A 10 5.80 -5.76 -11.33
N VAL A 11 6.03 -5.44 -12.60
CA VAL A 11 5.02 -4.95 -13.54
C VAL A 11 4.47 -6.10 -14.39
N CYS A 12 5.34 -6.81 -15.09
CA CYS A 12 4.99 -7.78 -16.11
C CYS A 12 4.79 -9.21 -15.60
N GLY A 13 5.19 -9.51 -14.35
CA GLY A 13 4.98 -10.80 -13.70
C GLY A 13 5.88 -11.94 -14.20
N MET A 14 5.54 -13.17 -13.83
CA MET A 14 6.23 -14.37 -14.32
C MET A 14 5.75 -14.74 -15.72
N GLY A 15 6.62 -15.31 -16.55
CA GLY A 15 6.26 -15.74 -17.90
C GLY A 15 7.46 -15.90 -18.82
N SER A 16 7.17 -15.96 -20.11
CA SER A 16 8.14 -16.00 -21.21
C SER A 16 8.52 -14.60 -21.68
N TYR A 17 9.81 -14.34 -21.81
CA TYR A 17 10.36 -13.02 -22.13
C TYR A 17 11.28 -13.06 -23.35
N LEU A 18 11.15 -12.07 -24.23
CA LEU A 18 12.11 -11.83 -25.31
C LEU A 18 12.71 -10.43 -25.16
N GLN A 19 14.03 -10.34 -25.00
CA GLN A 19 14.77 -9.09 -25.11
C GLN A 19 15.41 -8.95 -26.49
N ILE A 20 15.07 -7.88 -27.19
CA ILE A 20 15.59 -7.53 -28.51
C ILE A 20 16.69 -6.47 -28.36
N GLY A 21 17.82 -6.68 -29.03
CA GLY A 21 19.03 -5.86 -28.85
C GLY A 21 19.75 -6.21 -27.55
N CYS A 22 19.91 -7.52 -27.29
CA CYS A 22 20.46 -8.00 -26.02
C CYS A 22 21.97 -7.81 -25.85
N GLU A 23 22.73 -7.44 -26.90
CA GLU A 23 24.15 -7.11 -26.80
C GLU A 23 24.42 -5.96 -25.81
N ASN A 24 23.52 -4.98 -25.78
CA ASN A 24 23.68 -3.75 -25.01
C ASN A 24 23.22 -3.86 -23.54
N SER A 25 22.93 -5.06 -23.04
CA SER A 25 22.35 -5.24 -21.70
C SER A 25 22.49 -6.68 -21.17
N THR A 26 22.83 -6.81 -19.88
CA THR A 26 22.89 -8.11 -19.19
C THR A 26 21.53 -8.63 -18.71
N LEU A 27 20.44 -7.96 -19.06
CA LEU A 27 19.10 -8.20 -18.50
C LEU A 27 18.58 -9.63 -18.75
N VAL A 28 18.76 -10.22 -19.95
CA VAL A 28 18.40 -11.63 -20.22
C VAL A 28 18.98 -12.57 -19.15
N PHE A 29 20.26 -12.42 -18.82
CA PHE A 29 20.92 -13.27 -17.82
C PHE A 29 20.40 -13.01 -16.41
N GLU A 30 20.08 -11.76 -16.08
CA GLU A 30 19.49 -11.42 -14.77
C GLU A 30 18.06 -11.94 -14.61
N LEU A 31 17.29 -12.02 -15.71
CA LEU A 31 15.99 -12.67 -15.73
C LEU A 31 16.12 -14.19 -15.57
N LEU A 32 17.05 -14.84 -16.29
CA LEU A 32 17.31 -16.28 -16.15
C LEU A 32 17.67 -16.68 -14.71
N LYS A 33 18.53 -15.90 -14.03
CA LYS A 33 18.88 -16.13 -12.61
C LYS A 33 17.70 -16.07 -11.65
N ARG A 34 16.58 -15.47 -12.07
CA ARG A 34 15.32 -15.33 -11.32
C ARG A 34 14.26 -16.32 -11.79
N SER A 35 14.68 -17.42 -12.43
CA SER A 35 13.81 -18.49 -12.93
C SER A 35 12.81 -18.05 -14.01
N ILE A 36 13.09 -16.95 -14.71
CA ILE A 36 12.27 -16.48 -15.83
C ILE A 36 12.64 -17.22 -17.10
N ASP A 37 11.63 -17.58 -17.90
CA ASP A 37 11.80 -18.16 -19.22
C ASP A 37 12.21 -17.08 -20.24
N ALA A 38 13.44 -16.60 -20.12
CA ALA A 38 13.95 -15.45 -20.85
C ALA A 38 14.83 -15.84 -22.04
N TYR A 39 14.68 -15.07 -23.12
CA TYR A 39 15.37 -15.24 -24.39
C TYR A 39 15.94 -13.90 -24.87
N GLY A 40 17.07 -13.96 -25.58
CA GLY A 40 17.71 -12.81 -26.20
C GLY A 40 17.72 -12.94 -27.72
N MET A 41 17.49 -11.83 -28.42
CA MET A 41 17.70 -11.73 -29.87
C MET A 41 18.58 -10.52 -30.18
N ASP A 42 19.58 -10.72 -31.02
CA ASP A 42 20.47 -9.66 -31.48
C ASP A 42 20.92 -9.88 -32.94
N SER A 43 21.31 -8.81 -33.63
CA SER A 43 21.83 -8.87 -35.00
C SER A 43 23.32 -9.20 -35.05
N SER A 44 24.04 -9.06 -33.92
CA SER A 44 25.46 -9.36 -33.78
C SER A 44 25.72 -10.87 -33.64
N SER A 45 26.07 -11.52 -34.75
CA SER A 45 26.44 -12.95 -34.75
C SER A 45 27.65 -13.24 -33.87
N GLN A 46 28.61 -12.31 -33.78
CA GLN A 46 29.78 -12.42 -32.91
C GLN A 46 29.38 -12.43 -31.42
N TRP A 47 28.50 -11.51 -31.01
CA TRP A 47 28.06 -11.44 -29.62
C TRP A 47 27.27 -12.68 -29.22
N ILE A 48 26.36 -13.13 -30.08
CA ILE A 48 25.57 -14.35 -29.85
C ILE A 48 26.48 -15.57 -29.70
N ALA A 49 27.47 -15.74 -30.58
CA ALA A 49 28.44 -16.84 -30.49
C ALA A 49 29.28 -16.77 -29.19
N ALA A 50 29.74 -15.57 -28.81
CA ALA A 50 30.54 -15.38 -27.60
C ALA A 50 29.78 -15.64 -26.29
N HIS A 51 28.44 -15.57 -26.31
CA HIS A 51 27.59 -15.74 -25.13
C HIS A 51 26.75 -17.02 -25.15
N HIS A 52 26.90 -17.87 -26.17
CA HIS A 52 26.14 -19.11 -26.31
C HIS A 52 26.21 -19.98 -25.06
N ASP A 53 27.41 -20.20 -24.53
CA ASP A 53 27.63 -21.06 -23.35
C ASP A 53 27.05 -20.47 -22.05
N ARG A 54 26.84 -19.14 -21.99
CA ARG A 54 26.20 -18.50 -20.83
C ARG A 54 24.68 -18.71 -20.80
N ALA A 55 24.06 -18.93 -21.95
CA ALA A 55 22.63 -19.20 -22.04
C ALA A 55 22.30 -20.11 -23.25
N PRO A 56 22.67 -21.41 -23.18
CA PRO A 56 22.52 -22.34 -24.30
C PRO A 56 21.06 -22.46 -24.74
N GLY A 57 20.80 -22.31 -26.03
CA GLY A 57 19.44 -22.38 -26.62
C GLY A 57 18.53 -21.20 -26.27
N ARG A 58 19.04 -20.13 -25.66
CA ARG A 58 18.26 -18.95 -25.27
C ARG A 58 18.57 -17.68 -26.08
N LEU A 59 19.67 -17.69 -26.84
CA LEU A 59 20.14 -16.55 -27.63
C LEU A 59 19.98 -16.84 -29.13
N PHE A 60 19.40 -15.90 -29.86
CA PHE A 60 19.09 -16.04 -31.29
C PHE A 60 19.66 -14.89 -32.11
N LEU A 61 20.16 -15.22 -33.30
CA LEU A 61 20.50 -14.25 -34.33
C LEU A 61 19.22 -13.77 -35.02
N GLY A 62 18.98 -12.46 -35.08
CA GLY A 62 17.81 -11.88 -35.73
C GLY A 62 17.79 -10.35 -35.70
N SER A 63 16.81 -9.74 -36.35
CA SER A 63 16.60 -8.29 -36.42
C SER A 63 15.11 -7.95 -36.29
N LEU A 64 14.77 -6.66 -36.28
CA LEU A 64 13.37 -6.19 -36.26
C LEU A 64 12.56 -6.62 -37.49
N THR A 65 13.22 -6.93 -38.60
CA THR A 65 12.59 -7.31 -39.88
C THR A 65 12.76 -8.79 -40.22
N ASN A 66 13.64 -9.51 -39.54
CA ASN A 66 13.90 -10.93 -39.77
C ASN A 66 14.13 -11.65 -38.44
N TYR A 67 13.13 -12.41 -37.99
CA TYR A 67 13.16 -13.13 -36.73
C TYR A 67 12.49 -14.51 -36.86
N PRO A 68 12.91 -15.52 -36.07
CA PRO A 68 12.47 -16.90 -36.24
C PRO A 68 11.20 -17.26 -35.43
N PHE A 69 10.59 -16.28 -34.77
CA PHE A 69 9.52 -16.52 -33.80
C PHE A 69 8.13 -16.48 -34.45
N LYS A 70 7.19 -17.26 -33.90
CA LYS A 70 5.77 -17.24 -34.31
C LYS A 70 4.99 -16.17 -33.53
N PRO A 71 3.82 -15.71 -34.03
CA PRO A 71 2.91 -14.88 -33.24
C PRO A 71 2.61 -15.48 -31.86
N ALA A 72 2.40 -14.62 -30.86
CA ALA A 72 2.10 -14.98 -29.48
C ALA A 72 3.10 -16.00 -28.89
N SER A 73 4.40 -15.86 -29.18
CA SER A 73 5.45 -16.73 -28.63
C SER A 73 5.87 -16.35 -27.21
N PHE A 74 5.79 -15.06 -26.86
CA PHE A 74 6.29 -14.52 -25.59
C PHE A 74 5.21 -13.77 -24.84
N ASP A 75 5.23 -13.79 -23.52
CA ASP A 75 4.30 -13.00 -22.69
C ASP A 75 4.72 -11.54 -22.62
N THR A 76 6.03 -11.29 -22.62
CA THR A 76 6.60 -9.95 -22.54
C THR A 76 7.72 -9.77 -23.58
N ILE A 77 7.66 -8.66 -24.33
CA ILE A 77 8.74 -8.23 -25.23
C ILE A 77 9.41 -6.99 -24.64
N ILE A 78 10.74 -6.99 -24.62
CA ILE A 78 11.58 -5.89 -24.16
C ILE A 78 12.41 -5.39 -25.35
N ILE A 79 12.34 -4.11 -25.65
CA ILE A 79 13.03 -3.48 -26.78
C ILE A 79 13.45 -2.05 -26.41
N GLY A 80 14.49 -1.50 -27.03
CA GLY A 80 14.95 -0.14 -26.71
C GLY A 80 15.82 0.45 -27.82
N TYR A 81 17.14 0.22 -27.73
CA TYR A 81 18.13 0.81 -28.65
C TYR A 81 17.84 0.58 -30.13
N GLU A 82 17.34 -0.61 -30.48
CA GLU A 82 17.01 -0.97 -31.85
C GLU A 82 15.97 -0.05 -32.49
N LEU A 83 15.17 0.68 -31.70
CA LEU A 83 14.16 1.61 -32.21
C LEU A 83 14.71 3.01 -32.48
N LEU A 84 15.87 3.39 -31.91
CA LEU A 84 16.40 4.75 -32.00
C LEU A 84 16.67 5.28 -33.42
N PRO A 85 17.10 4.46 -34.40
CA PRO A 85 17.34 4.95 -35.77
C PRO A 85 16.06 5.25 -36.57
N TYR A 86 14.89 4.83 -36.11
CA TYR A 86 13.65 4.84 -36.90
C TYR A 86 12.80 6.09 -36.67
N ARG A 87 12.09 6.52 -37.70
CA ARG A 87 11.13 7.64 -37.64
C ARG A 87 9.85 7.22 -36.90
N PRO A 88 9.06 8.17 -36.35
CA PRO A 88 7.85 7.86 -35.59
C PRO A 88 6.87 6.87 -36.25
N GLU A 89 6.61 7.01 -37.55
CA GLU A 89 5.70 6.12 -38.29
C GLU A 89 6.27 4.70 -38.41
N GLU A 90 7.58 4.58 -38.61
CA GLU A 90 8.29 3.30 -38.68
C GLU A 90 8.32 2.60 -37.32
N VAL A 91 8.59 3.35 -36.23
CA VAL A 91 8.52 2.82 -34.86
C VAL A 91 7.12 2.26 -34.59
N THR A 92 6.07 3.00 -34.95
CA THR A 92 4.68 2.56 -34.75
C THR A 92 4.40 1.26 -35.52
N ALA A 93 4.81 1.18 -36.79
CA ALA A 93 4.66 -0.04 -37.59
C ALA A 93 5.41 -1.24 -37.00
N ILE A 94 6.64 -1.03 -36.54
CA ILE A 94 7.46 -2.05 -35.87
C ILE A 94 6.77 -2.54 -34.59
N LEU A 95 6.31 -1.63 -33.73
CA LEU A 95 5.59 -1.99 -32.52
C LEU A 95 4.29 -2.75 -32.83
N GLY A 96 3.58 -2.38 -33.90
CA GLY A 96 2.38 -3.11 -34.36
C GLY A 96 2.66 -4.55 -34.79
N VAL A 97 3.83 -4.82 -35.37
CA VAL A 97 4.28 -6.19 -35.66
C VAL A 97 4.55 -6.96 -34.37
N PHE A 98 5.28 -6.35 -33.41
CA PHE A 98 5.58 -6.99 -32.12
C PHE A 98 4.34 -7.15 -31.22
N GLN A 99 3.27 -6.40 -31.47
CA GLN A 99 1.98 -6.59 -30.82
C GLN A 99 1.38 -7.97 -31.11
N GLN A 100 1.65 -8.52 -32.29
CA GLN A 100 1.24 -9.88 -32.67
C GLN A 100 2.14 -10.95 -32.03
N MET A 101 3.37 -10.58 -31.65
CA MET A 101 4.38 -11.49 -31.09
C MET A 101 4.26 -11.65 -29.58
N THR A 102 3.78 -10.61 -28.90
CA THR A 102 3.54 -10.61 -27.45
C THR A 102 2.12 -11.07 -27.11
N ARG A 103 1.97 -11.83 -26.01
CA ARG A 103 0.66 -12.17 -25.44
C ARG A 103 0.11 -11.05 -24.57
N ARG A 104 0.98 -10.27 -23.90
CA ARG A 104 0.54 -9.31 -22.87
C ARG A 104 1.30 -8.00 -22.94
N ASN A 105 2.62 -8.03 -22.73
CA ASN A 105 3.37 -6.84 -22.35
C ASN A 105 4.39 -6.41 -23.41
N LEU A 106 4.64 -5.10 -23.45
CA LEU A 106 5.75 -4.47 -24.15
C LEU A 106 6.46 -3.55 -23.15
N VAL A 107 7.78 -3.65 -23.08
CA VAL A 107 8.63 -2.77 -22.28
C VAL A 107 9.60 -2.06 -23.20
N ILE A 108 9.53 -0.73 -23.23
CA ILE A 108 10.57 0.10 -23.83
C ILE A 108 11.61 0.39 -22.77
N TYR A 109 12.84 -0.08 -22.97
CA TYR A 109 13.89 -0.08 -21.94
C TYR A 109 15.22 0.53 -22.43
N PHE A 110 15.74 1.51 -21.68
CA PHE A 110 17.03 2.14 -21.90
C PHE A 110 17.91 2.05 -20.63
N PRO A 111 19.01 1.27 -20.64
CA PRO A 111 19.96 1.21 -19.53
C PRO A 111 20.57 2.57 -19.15
N PRO A 112 21.01 2.77 -17.89
CA PRO A 112 21.59 4.04 -17.43
C PRO A 112 22.82 4.56 -18.21
N ASP A 113 23.57 3.66 -18.85
CA ASP A 113 24.76 4.01 -19.65
C ASP A 113 24.46 4.23 -21.15
N ALA A 114 23.18 4.33 -21.52
CA ALA A 114 22.73 4.50 -22.91
C ALA A 114 23.39 5.68 -23.64
N SER A 115 23.71 6.75 -22.93
CA SER A 115 24.36 7.93 -23.48
C SER A 115 25.76 7.66 -24.08
N ARG A 116 26.42 6.54 -23.72
CA ARG A 116 27.71 6.13 -24.31
C ARG A 116 27.57 5.27 -25.57
N ALA A 117 26.44 4.58 -25.75
CA ALA A 117 26.17 3.73 -26.91
C ALA A 117 25.50 4.50 -28.07
N ILE A 118 24.82 5.59 -27.75
CA ILE A 118 24.18 6.46 -28.71
C ILE A 118 25.25 7.38 -29.31
N GLY A 119 25.69 7.10 -30.53
CA GLY A 119 26.56 8.02 -31.27
C GLY A 119 25.92 9.42 -31.36
N ALA A 120 26.74 10.47 -31.48
CA ALA A 120 26.33 11.88 -31.42
C ALA A 120 25.18 12.32 -32.36
N ASN A 121 24.74 11.45 -33.27
CA ASN A 121 23.76 11.74 -34.32
C ASN A 121 22.33 11.22 -34.05
N ASN A 122 22.06 10.45 -32.98
CA ASN A 122 20.69 9.98 -32.66
C ASN A 122 20.14 10.65 -31.39
N PRO A 123 19.24 11.65 -31.48
CA PRO A 123 18.67 12.28 -30.30
C PRO A 123 17.72 11.32 -29.56
N MET A 124 17.92 11.17 -28.25
CA MET A 124 17.03 10.36 -27.41
C MET A 124 15.61 10.95 -27.42
N HIS A 125 14.62 10.15 -27.85
CA HIS A 125 13.22 10.56 -27.85
C HIS A 125 12.65 10.63 -26.42
N SER A 126 11.67 11.51 -26.22
CA SER A 126 11.00 11.64 -24.92
C SER A 126 10.09 10.45 -24.61
N ARG A 127 9.75 10.25 -23.34
CA ARG A 127 8.74 9.28 -22.90
C ARG A 127 7.43 9.43 -23.65
N ILE A 128 6.96 10.67 -23.84
CA ILE A 128 5.72 10.96 -24.57
C ILE A 128 5.78 10.45 -26.02
N PHE A 129 6.94 10.52 -26.68
CA PHE A 129 7.10 9.94 -28.01
C PHE A 129 6.84 8.43 -28.01
N TRP A 130 7.47 7.71 -27.07
CA TRP A 130 7.32 6.27 -26.92
C TRP A 130 5.88 5.87 -26.55
N GLU A 131 5.24 6.62 -25.65
CA GLU A 131 3.82 6.44 -25.30
C GLU A 131 2.92 6.58 -26.53
N LYS A 132 3.08 7.66 -27.31
CA LYS A 132 2.27 7.88 -28.51
C LYS A 132 2.44 6.77 -29.55
N ALA A 133 3.68 6.38 -29.84
CA ALA A 133 3.97 5.34 -30.82
C ALA A 133 3.37 3.98 -30.38
N ALA A 134 3.51 3.61 -29.11
CA ALA A 134 2.93 2.37 -28.59
C ALA A 134 1.39 2.41 -28.60
N ILE A 135 0.78 3.53 -28.19
CA ILE A 135 -0.69 3.69 -28.21
C ILE A 135 -1.25 3.57 -29.63
N GLN A 136 -0.60 4.21 -30.60
CA GLN A 136 -0.95 4.10 -32.02
C GLN A 136 -0.80 2.67 -32.55
N ALA A 137 0.18 1.92 -32.04
CA ALA A 137 0.40 0.50 -32.38
C ALA A 137 -0.58 -0.47 -31.70
N GLY A 138 -1.58 0.02 -30.95
CA GLY A 138 -2.59 -0.83 -30.30
C GLY A 138 -2.19 -1.34 -28.91
N TYR A 139 -1.35 -0.59 -28.21
CA TYR A 139 -1.06 -0.78 -26.79
C TYR A 139 -1.74 0.28 -25.92
N ARG A 140 -1.70 0.07 -24.61
CA ARG A 140 -2.00 1.07 -23.58
C ARG A 140 -0.89 1.05 -22.54
N LYS A 141 -0.73 2.14 -21.79
CA LYS A 141 0.19 2.19 -20.65
C LYS A 141 -0.18 1.07 -19.67
N HIS A 142 0.81 0.37 -19.17
CA HIS A 142 0.57 -0.72 -18.23
C HIS A 142 0.06 -0.13 -16.90
N PRO A 143 -1.05 -0.61 -16.33
CA PRO A 143 -1.63 -0.07 -15.10
C PRO A 143 -0.64 -0.02 -13.93
N ARG A 144 0.19 -1.07 -13.80
CA ARG A 144 1.25 -1.17 -12.78
C ARG A 144 2.51 -0.33 -13.06
N GLY A 145 2.65 0.32 -14.21
CA GLY A 145 3.88 1.00 -14.62
C GLY A 145 4.33 2.10 -13.65
N MET A 146 3.38 2.85 -13.08
CA MET A 146 3.65 3.92 -12.12
C MET A 146 3.98 3.45 -10.70
N LEU A 147 3.95 2.14 -10.42
CA LEU A 147 4.51 1.60 -9.18
C LEU A 147 6.04 1.63 -9.18
N ILE A 148 6.65 1.72 -10.36
CA ILE A 148 8.11 1.74 -10.54
C ILE A 148 8.65 3.16 -10.59
N ILE A 149 7.95 4.07 -11.27
CA ILE A 149 8.39 5.45 -11.49
C ILE A 149 7.46 6.37 -10.69
N PRO A 150 7.94 6.95 -9.57
CA PRO A 150 7.15 7.88 -8.77
C PRO A 150 6.65 9.08 -9.59
N TYR A 151 5.46 9.57 -9.25
CA TYR A 151 4.80 10.64 -10.01
C TYR A 151 5.67 11.88 -10.25
N GLY A 152 6.38 12.36 -9.23
CA GLY A 152 7.26 13.53 -9.35
C GLY A 152 8.54 13.28 -10.17
N GLU A 153 8.94 12.02 -10.37
CA GLU A 153 10.10 11.67 -11.21
C GLU A 153 9.76 11.65 -12.71
N LEU A 154 8.47 11.66 -13.06
CA LEU A 154 8.00 11.75 -14.45
C LEU A 154 8.26 13.14 -15.08
N GLU A 155 8.77 14.11 -14.31
CA GLU A 155 9.15 15.46 -14.77
C GLU A 155 10.18 15.44 -15.88
N ASP A 156 11.19 14.57 -15.78
CA ASP A 156 12.20 14.45 -16.82
C ASP A 156 11.77 13.39 -17.85
N GLU A 157 11.15 13.89 -18.92
CA GLU A 157 10.67 13.04 -20.02
C GLU A 157 11.79 12.42 -20.85
N ARG A 158 13.05 12.85 -20.69
CA ARG A 158 14.20 12.31 -21.43
C ARG A 158 14.97 11.26 -20.63
N THR A 159 14.86 11.23 -19.30
CA THR A 159 15.56 10.23 -18.46
C THR A 159 14.78 8.95 -18.21
N GLY A 160 13.64 8.75 -18.88
CA GLY A 160 12.77 7.60 -18.68
C GLY A 160 13.47 6.27 -19.01
N ARG A 161 13.91 5.56 -17.97
CA ARG A 161 14.59 4.27 -18.08
C ARG A 161 13.70 3.15 -18.60
N PHE A 162 12.42 3.19 -18.25
CA PHE A 162 11.40 2.24 -18.67
C PHE A 162 10.15 2.98 -19.11
N THR A 163 9.47 2.44 -20.12
CA THR A 163 8.05 2.72 -20.33
C THR A 163 7.34 1.38 -20.52
N PHE A 164 6.31 1.14 -19.71
CA PHE A 164 5.61 -0.14 -19.64
C PHE A 164 4.27 -0.05 -20.35
N PHE A 165 3.98 -1.04 -21.18
CA PHE A 165 2.75 -1.14 -21.93
C PHE A 165 2.16 -2.54 -21.84
N GLU A 166 0.85 -2.62 -22.00
CA GLU A 166 0.12 -3.85 -22.24
C GLU A 166 -0.71 -3.74 -23.51
N ARG A 167 -0.96 -4.88 -24.15
CA ARG A 167 -1.73 -4.96 -25.39
C ARG A 167 -3.21 -4.65 -25.12
N VAL A 168 -3.81 -3.85 -25.97
CA VAL A 168 -5.28 -3.67 -25.99
C VAL A 168 -5.92 -4.92 -26.62
N PRO A 169 -6.99 -5.50 -26.03
CA PRO A 169 -7.70 -6.62 -26.63
C PRO A 169 -8.08 -6.33 -28.09
N THR A 170 -7.86 -7.30 -28.99
CA THR A 170 -8.06 -7.07 -30.44
C THR A 170 -9.50 -6.69 -30.76
N GLN A 171 -10.48 -7.36 -30.15
CA GLN A 171 -11.89 -7.06 -30.33
C GLN A 171 -12.21 -5.63 -29.86
N ALA A 172 -11.76 -5.27 -28.66
CA ALA A 172 -11.96 -3.93 -28.12
C ALA A 172 -11.34 -2.83 -29.00
N ASN A 173 -10.15 -3.08 -29.55
CA ASN A 173 -9.49 -2.10 -30.44
C ASN A 173 -10.16 -1.99 -31.83
N GLN A 174 -10.90 -3.01 -32.26
CA GLN A 174 -11.69 -2.99 -33.50
C GLN A 174 -13.01 -2.23 -33.30
N GLU A 175 -13.70 -2.49 -32.19
CA GLU A 175 -14.97 -1.84 -31.84
C GLU A 175 -14.75 -0.38 -31.41
N PHE A 176 -13.76 -0.15 -30.55
CA PHE A 176 -13.38 1.16 -29.99
C PHE A 176 -11.98 1.55 -30.44
N SER A 177 -11.88 1.98 -31.69
CA SER A 177 -10.61 2.42 -32.28
C SER A 177 -10.02 3.65 -31.57
N LEU A 178 -8.71 3.89 -31.75
CA LEU A 178 -8.09 5.12 -31.25
C LEU A 178 -8.73 6.38 -31.84
N GLN A 179 -9.22 6.34 -33.08
CA GLN A 179 -9.91 7.48 -33.69
C GLN A 179 -11.24 7.78 -32.99
N TRP A 180 -11.97 6.75 -32.58
CA TRP A 180 -13.20 6.89 -31.80
C TRP A 180 -12.91 7.56 -30.45
N LEU A 181 -11.89 7.09 -29.72
CA LEU A 181 -11.44 7.71 -28.46
C LEU A 181 -11.03 9.18 -28.64
N LEU A 182 -10.29 9.49 -29.71
CA LEU A 182 -9.84 10.86 -29.97
C LEU A 182 -11.00 11.79 -30.32
N ALA A 183 -12.06 11.27 -30.94
CA ALA A 183 -13.25 12.06 -31.27
C ALA A 183 -14.05 12.47 -30.03
N THR A 184 -13.99 11.69 -28.95
CA THR A 184 -14.69 11.96 -27.68
C THR A 184 -13.77 12.49 -26.57
N ARG A 185 -12.47 12.70 -26.86
CA ARG A 185 -11.40 12.97 -25.87
C ARG A 185 -11.71 14.05 -24.82
N ASP A 186 -12.44 15.10 -25.21
CA ASP A 186 -12.74 16.22 -24.33
C ASP A 186 -13.93 15.95 -23.40
N LEU A 187 -14.75 14.94 -23.70
CA LEU A 187 -15.83 14.43 -22.85
C LEU A 187 -15.36 13.22 -22.03
N HIS A 188 -14.79 12.22 -22.71
CA HIS A 188 -14.37 10.96 -22.12
C HIS A 188 -13.05 10.49 -22.74
N MET A 189 -12.10 10.05 -21.91
CA MET A 189 -10.83 9.52 -22.38
C MET A 189 -10.30 8.42 -21.45
N ASP A 190 -9.80 7.34 -22.05
CA ASP A 190 -9.01 6.33 -21.37
C ASP A 190 -7.59 6.87 -21.09
N MET A 191 -7.30 7.16 -19.81
CA MET A 191 -6.01 7.73 -19.41
C MET A 191 -4.84 6.74 -19.49
N LEU A 192 -5.08 5.46 -19.75
CA LEU A 192 -4.02 4.50 -20.13
C LEU A 192 -3.74 4.55 -21.64
N ARG A 193 -4.65 5.11 -22.45
CA ARG A 193 -4.47 5.36 -23.89
C ARG A 193 -4.27 6.84 -24.23
N GLU A 194 -3.94 7.67 -23.24
CA GLU A 194 -3.45 9.04 -23.41
C GLU A 194 -2.00 9.16 -22.92
N ALA A 195 -1.20 9.95 -23.64
CA ALA A 195 0.20 10.20 -23.31
C ALA A 195 0.37 11.52 -22.53
N GLY A 196 1.37 11.57 -21.64
CA GLY A 196 1.81 12.79 -20.97
C GLY A 196 1.04 13.21 -19.71
N ARG A 197 1.26 14.46 -19.28
CA ARG A 197 0.96 14.97 -17.92
C ARG A 197 -0.46 14.75 -17.42
N ARG A 198 -1.48 15.05 -18.23
CA ARG A 198 -2.90 14.86 -17.87
C ARG A 198 -3.14 13.41 -17.47
N SER A 199 -2.79 12.50 -18.37
CA SER A 199 -2.98 11.07 -18.17
C SER A 199 -2.17 10.54 -16.97
N ASP A 200 -0.97 11.07 -16.74
CA ASP A 200 -0.14 10.70 -15.59
C ASP A 200 -0.79 11.11 -14.26
N ALA A 201 -1.37 12.32 -14.22
CA ALA A 201 -2.02 12.84 -13.02
C ALA A 201 -3.19 11.96 -12.59
N HIS A 202 -4.08 11.62 -13.51
CA HIS A 202 -5.23 10.76 -13.24
C HIS A 202 -4.78 9.36 -12.76
N VAL A 203 -3.86 8.71 -13.47
CA VAL A 203 -3.38 7.36 -13.09
C VAL A 203 -2.72 7.39 -11.70
N SER A 204 -1.95 8.44 -11.38
CA SER A 204 -1.29 8.53 -10.07
C SER A 204 -2.27 8.63 -8.89
N ARG A 205 -3.46 9.22 -9.08
CA ARG A 205 -4.51 9.24 -8.05
C ARG A 205 -5.11 7.86 -7.81
N TYR A 206 -5.34 7.09 -8.88
CA TYR A 206 -5.75 5.69 -8.76
C TYR A 206 -4.67 4.79 -8.15
N ILE A 207 -3.39 5.02 -8.44
CA ILE A 207 -2.28 4.32 -7.75
C ILE A 207 -2.26 4.66 -6.25
N HIS A 208 -2.51 5.92 -5.90
CA HIS A 208 -2.64 6.33 -4.50
C HIS A 208 -3.82 5.62 -3.82
N ALA A 209 -5.00 5.58 -4.45
CA ALA A 209 -6.15 4.84 -3.93
C ALA A 209 -5.90 3.33 -3.81
N ALA A 210 -5.24 2.72 -4.80
CA ALA A 210 -4.88 1.30 -4.77
C ALA A 210 -4.05 0.93 -3.53
N SER A 211 -3.19 1.84 -3.04
CA SER A 211 -2.41 1.64 -1.82
C SER A 211 -3.24 1.61 -0.52
N ARG A 212 -4.52 2.00 -0.58
CA ARG A 212 -5.45 2.01 0.55
C ARG A 212 -6.48 0.89 0.51
N ILE A 213 -6.52 0.12 -0.58
CA ILE A 213 -7.38 -1.05 -0.72
C ILE A 213 -6.74 -2.25 -0.01
N ARG A 214 -7.53 -2.93 0.80
CA ARG A 214 -7.10 -4.03 1.67
C ARG A 214 -7.30 -5.38 0.97
N PRO A 215 -6.57 -6.43 1.40
CA PRO A 215 -6.77 -7.76 0.83
C PRO A 215 -8.21 -8.23 1.00
N GLY A 216 -8.83 -8.66 -0.11
CA GLY A 216 -10.20 -9.17 -0.10
C GLY A 216 -11.30 -8.11 -0.27
N ASP A 217 -10.97 -6.81 -0.28
CA ASP A 217 -11.96 -5.73 -0.39
C ASP A 217 -12.81 -5.85 -1.66
N THR A 218 -14.11 -5.53 -1.52
CA THR A 218 -14.99 -5.17 -2.63
C THR A 218 -14.93 -3.66 -2.83
N VAL A 219 -14.53 -3.25 -4.04
CA VAL A 219 -14.18 -1.87 -4.38
C VAL A 219 -15.17 -1.32 -5.39
N LEU A 220 -15.69 -0.12 -5.15
CA LEU A 220 -16.54 0.64 -6.05
C LEU A 220 -15.77 1.85 -6.60
N ASP A 221 -15.67 1.98 -7.92
CA ASP A 221 -15.22 3.17 -8.63
C ASP A 221 -16.45 3.92 -9.14
N ALA A 222 -16.89 4.93 -8.39
CA ALA A 222 -18.13 5.67 -8.63
C ALA A 222 -17.86 6.87 -9.55
N ALA A 223 -18.52 6.87 -10.72
CA ALA A 223 -18.20 7.65 -11.92
C ALA A 223 -16.87 7.21 -12.56
N CYS A 224 -16.79 5.93 -12.94
CA CYS A 224 -15.57 5.31 -13.46
C CYS A 224 -15.20 5.72 -14.90
N GLY A 225 -16.07 6.45 -15.60
CA GLY A 225 -15.94 6.75 -17.02
C GLY A 225 -15.67 5.50 -17.85
N MET A 226 -14.62 5.56 -18.68
CA MET A 226 -14.18 4.46 -19.54
C MET A 226 -13.48 3.30 -18.80
N GLY A 227 -13.51 3.25 -17.46
CA GLY A 227 -13.10 2.11 -16.64
C GLY A 227 -11.60 1.93 -16.42
N TYR A 228 -10.75 2.82 -16.97
CA TYR A 228 -9.29 2.71 -16.79
C TYR A 228 -8.88 2.79 -15.31
N GLY A 229 -9.61 3.59 -14.51
CA GLY A 229 -9.38 3.75 -13.08
C GLY A 229 -9.62 2.45 -12.31
N THR A 230 -10.78 1.85 -12.53
CA THR A 230 -11.16 0.53 -12.03
C THR A 230 -10.10 -0.53 -12.38
N ALA A 231 -9.61 -0.52 -13.63
CA ALA A 231 -8.54 -1.43 -14.06
C ALA A 231 -7.20 -1.19 -13.35
N VAL A 232 -6.84 0.07 -13.07
CA VAL A 232 -5.66 0.41 -12.26
C VAL A 232 -5.82 -0.09 -10.83
N LEU A 233 -6.98 0.12 -10.20
CA LEU A 233 -7.27 -0.39 -8.86
C LEU A 233 -7.14 -1.91 -8.82
N ALA A 234 -7.73 -2.62 -9.79
CA ALA A 234 -7.66 -4.08 -9.90
C ALA A 234 -6.23 -4.59 -10.10
N ALA A 235 -5.43 -3.90 -10.91
CA ALA A 235 -4.07 -4.32 -11.20
C ALA A 235 -3.06 -3.96 -10.09
N CYS A 236 -3.34 -2.95 -9.26
CA CYS A 236 -2.39 -2.37 -8.31
C CYS A 236 -2.74 -2.58 -6.84
N SER A 237 -3.84 -3.28 -6.54
CA SER A 237 -4.27 -3.55 -5.16
C SER A 237 -4.57 -5.04 -4.93
N PRO A 238 -4.66 -5.49 -3.66
CA PRO A 238 -5.05 -6.86 -3.30
C PRO A 238 -6.57 -7.06 -3.17
N GLY A 239 -7.40 -6.13 -3.67
CA GLY A 239 -8.87 -6.26 -3.64
C GLY A 239 -9.35 -7.49 -4.41
N SER A 240 -10.52 -8.02 -4.03
CA SER A 240 -11.07 -9.24 -4.61
C SER A 240 -12.08 -8.98 -5.72
N ARG A 241 -12.78 -7.84 -5.65
CA ARG A 241 -13.85 -7.46 -6.58
C ARG A 241 -13.83 -5.96 -6.82
N PHE A 242 -13.99 -5.55 -8.06
CA PHE A 242 -13.94 -4.16 -8.51
C PHE A 242 -15.17 -3.88 -9.37
N ILE A 243 -15.92 -2.86 -8.99
CA ILE A 243 -17.19 -2.47 -9.61
C ILE A 243 -17.02 -1.05 -10.11
N GLY A 244 -17.04 -0.83 -11.42
CA GLY A 244 -17.10 0.51 -12.00
C GLY A 244 -18.55 0.91 -12.29
N VAL A 245 -18.94 2.14 -11.94
CA VAL A 245 -20.27 2.69 -12.23
C VAL A 245 -20.13 4.01 -12.94
N ASP A 246 -20.85 4.21 -14.04
CA ASP A 246 -20.94 5.50 -14.72
C ASP A 246 -22.31 5.68 -15.36
N ILE A 247 -22.75 6.92 -15.55
CA ILE A 247 -24.05 7.21 -16.17
C ILE A 247 -24.01 7.05 -17.69
N ASP A 248 -22.82 7.14 -18.30
CA ASP A 248 -22.64 7.04 -19.75
C ASP A 248 -22.54 5.59 -20.23
N HIS A 249 -23.54 5.14 -20.98
CA HIS A 249 -23.61 3.77 -21.51
C HIS A 249 -22.47 3.44 -22.48
N ASP A 250 -22.03 4.40 -23.30
CA ASP A 250 -20.96 4.16 -24.27
C ASP A 250 -19.60 3.96 -23.57
N SER A 251 -19.33 4.73 -22.51
CA SER A 251 -18.17 4.54 -21.64
C SER A 251 -18.17 3.18 -20.94
N ILE A 252 -19.34 2.70 -20.49
CA ILE A 252 -19.46 1.36 -19.88
C ILE A 252 -19.22 0.26 -20.92
N ALA A 253 -19.80 0.37 -22.12
CA ALA A 253 -19.55 -0.58 -23.20
C ALA A 253 -18.05 -0.63 -23.57
N TYR A 254 -17.38 0.52 -23.63
CA TYR A 254 -15.93 0.60 -23.80
C TYR A 254 -15.18 -0.13 -22.68
N ALA A 255 -15.56 0.13 -21.41
CA ALA A 255 -14.91 -0.41 -20.24
C ALA A 255 -15.02 -1.95 -20.17
N GLU A 256 -16.20 -2.48 -20.47
CA GLU A 256 -16.45 -3.93 -20.53
C GLU A 256 -15.56 -4.60 -21.57
N ALA A 257 -15.53 -4.06 -22.80
CA ALA A 257 -14.71 -4.61 -23.89
C ALA A 257 -13.21 -4.56 -23.58
N ASN A 258 -12.73 -3.50 -22.91
CA ASN A 258 -11.30 -3.26 -22.69
C ASN A 258 -10.73 -3.89 -21.42
N TYR A 259 -11.52 -4.02 -20.35
CA TYR A 259 -10.99 -4.31 -19.01
C TYR A 259 -11.68 -5.44 -18.27
N ALA A 260 -12.95 -5.75 -18.58
CA ALA A 260 -13.64 -6.89 -17.98
C ALA A 260 -13.34 -8.20 -18.72
N ALA A 261 -13.08 -8.13 -20.03
CA ALA A 261 -12.74 -9.28 -20.86
C ALA A 261 -11.47 -9.99 -20.35
N GLY A 262 -11.66 -11.13 -19.66
CA GLY A 262 -10.58 -11.95 -19.09
C GLY A 262 -10.20 -11.62 -17.64
N ASN A 263 -10.90 -10.69 -16.99
CA ASN A 263 -10.74 -10.41 -15.57
C ASN A 263 -12.07 -10.58 -14.81
N PRO A 264 -12.34 -11.76 -14.22
CA PRO A 264 -13.62 -12.04 -13.55
C PRO A 264 -13.83 -11.22 -12.27
N ALA A 265 -12.80 -10.53 -11.77
CA ALA A 265 -12.91 -9.67 -10.60
C ALA A 265 -13.47 -8.27 -10.94
N VAL A 266 -13.55 -7.89 -12.21
CA VAL A 266 -13.95 -6.54 -12.65
C VAL A 266 -15.31 -6.59 -13.35
N THR A 267 -16.25 -5.77 -12.89
CA THR A 267 -17.58 -5.59 -13.51
C THR A 267 -17.87 -4.11 -13.68
N TYR A 268 -18.59 -3.75 -14.75
CA TYR A 268 -19.03 -2.37 -15.00
C TYR A 268 -20.56 -2.31 -15.04
N HIS A 269 -21.13 -1.20 -14.57
CA HIS A 269 -22.56 -0.99 -14.51
C HIS A 269 -22.91 0.43 -14.97
N ALA A 270 -23.83 0.56 -15.91
CA ALA A 270 -24.42 1.85 -16.22
C ALA A 270 -25.42 2.26 -15.13
N GLY A 271 -25.24 3.42 -14.50
CA GLY A 271 -26.08 3.87 -13.40
C GLY A 271 -25.74 5.26 -12.85
N ASP A 272 -26.70 5.86 -12.16
CA ASP A 272 -26.54 7.14 -11.47
C ASP A 272 -25.97 6.91 -10.06
N VAL A 273 -24.85 7.55 -9.74
CA VAL A 273 -24.20 7.43 -8.42
C VAL A 273 -25.03 8.03 -7.27
N THR A 274 -26.06 8.83 -7.57
CA THR A 274 -27.05 9.31 -6.59
C THR A 274 -28.17 8.29 -6.33
N ASN A 275 -28.18 7.16 -7.03
CA ASN A 275 -29.07 6.02 -6.79
C ASN A 275 -28.38 4.70 -7.17
N MET A 276 -27.69 4.09 -6.21
CA MET A 276 -26.98 2.83 -6.37
C MET A 276 -27.79 1.64 -5.82
N SER A 277 -29.11 1.63 -6.07
CA SER A 277 -30.04 0.61 -5.54
C SER A 277 -29.75 -0.83 -6.00
N PHE A 278 -28.92 -1.02 -7.02
CA PHE A 278 -28.42 -2.33 -7.42
C PHE A 278 -27.35 -2.90 -6.46
N LEU A 279 -26.83 -2.08 -5.54
CA LEU A 279 -25.92 -2.48 -4.47
C LEU A 279 -26.68 -2.55 -3.13
N GLU A 280 -26.38 -3.60 -2.37
CA GLU A 280 -26.88 -3.78 -1.01
C GLU A 280 -26.24 -2.79 -0.04
N ASP A 281 -26.94 -2.49 1.05
CA ASP A 281 -26.40 -1.68 2.15
C ASP A 281 -25.17 -2.37 2.75
N HIS A 282 -24.15 -1.59 3.11
CA HIS A 282 -22.93 -2.08 3.74
C HIS A 282 -22.25 -3.24 2.98
N SER A 283 -22.30 -3.22 1.65
CA SER A 283 -21.71 -4.25 0.78
C SER A 283 -20.31 -3.90 0.26
N ILE A 284 -19.91 -2.63 0.31
CA ILE A 284 -18.67 -2.12 -0.29
C ILE A 284 -17.61 -1.82 0.79
N ASP A 285 -16.38 -2.33 0.63
CA ASP A 285 -15.27 -2.06 1.55
C ASP A 285 -14.55 -0.74 1.22
N ALA A 286 -14.46 -0.37 -0.06
CA ALA A 286 -13.83 0.87 -0.50
C ALA A 286 -14.60 1.53 -1.65
N VAL A 287 -14.91 2.82 -1.51
CA VAL A 287 -15.49 3.67 -2.57
C VAL A 287 -14.42 4.67 -3.02
N ILE A 288 -14.13 4.69 -4.32
CA ILE A 288 -13.20 5.59 -4.97
C ILE A 288 -14.04 6.45 -5.91
N SER A 289 -13.89 7.77 -5.87
CA SER A 289 -14.61 8.68 -6.77
C SER A 289 -13.77 9.93 -6.98
N PHE A 290 -13.36 10.16 -8.22
CA PHE A 290 -12.41 11.21 -8.56
C PHE A 290 -12.99 12.18 -9.56
N GLU A 291 -12.91 13.48 -9.26
CA GLU A 291 -13.49 14.56 -10.07
C GLU A 291 -14.95 14.29 -10.44
N THR A 292 -15.77 14.07 -9.42
CA THR A 292 -17.17 13.68 -9.58
C THR A 292 -18.08 14.60 -8.78
N ILE A 293 -17.77 14.84 -7.52
CA ILE A 293 -18.65 15.56 -6.59
C ILE A 293 -18.96 17.00 -7.03
N GLU A 294 -18.07 17.64 -7.78
CA GLU A 294 -18.27 18.95 -8.42
C GLU A 294 -19.26 18.92 -9.59
N HIS A 295 -19.46 17.75 -10.20
CA HIS A 295 -20.35 17.49 -11.32
C HIS A 295 -21.72 16.95 -10.90
N VAL A 296 -21.93 16.63 -9.62
CA VAL A 296 -23.23 16.17 -9.12
C VAL A 296 -24.04 17.37 -8.62
N PRO A 297 -25.22 17.69 -9.22
CA PRO A 297 -26.04 18.81 -8.77
C PRO A 297 -26.41 18.72 -7.28
N ASP A 298 -26.86 17.54 -6.85
CA ASP A 298 -27.12 17.19 -5.45
C ASP A 298 -26.04 16.22 -4.93
N TYR A 299 -24.84 16.74 -4.66
CA TYR A 299 -23.77 15.91 -4.11
C TYR A 299 -24.10 15.33 -2.72
N GLU A 300 -25.07 15.89 -2.00
CA GLU A 300 -25.48 15.36 -0.71
C GLU A 300 -26.20 14.02 -0.89
N ALA A 301 -27.06 13.88 -1.91
CA ALA A 301 -27.66 12.60 -2.29
C ALA A 301 -26.60 11.55 -2.64
N PHE A 302 -25.56 11.93 -3.39
CA PHE A 302 -24.41 11.06 -3.65
C PHE A 302 -23.71 10.61 -2.37
N LEU A 303 -23.38 11.52 -1.45
CA LEU A 303 -22.71 11.17 -0.19
C LEU A 303 -23.57 10.26 0.71
N VAL A 304 -24.89 10.45 0.71
CA VAL A 304 -25.84 9.57 1.40
C VAL A 304 -25.82 8.15 0.81
N GLU A 305 -25.82 8.02 -0.52
CA GLU A 305 -25.72 6.72 -1.18
C GLU A 305 -24.37 6.04 -0.93
N VAL A 306 -23.26 6.78 -0.98
CA VAL A 306 -21.92 6.27 -0.62
C VAL A 306 -21.95 5.72 0.81
N LYS A 307 -22.53 6.47 1.77
CA LYS A 307 -22.63 6.03 3.16
C LYS A 307 -23.48 4.78 3.32
N ARG A 308 -24.57 4.65 2.54
CA ARG A 308 -25.46 3.49 2.56
C ARG A 308 -24.73 2.22 2.11
N VAL A 309 -24.03 2.27 0.97
CA VAL A 309 -23.37 1.08 0.40
C VAL A 309 -22.05 0.74 1.10
N LEU A 310 -21.38 1.72 1.70
CA LEU A 310 -20.10 1.52 2.38
C LEU A 310 -20.30 0.75 3.70
N LYS A 311 -19.43 -0.23 3.94
CA LYS A 311 -19.32 -0.91 5.24
C LYS A 311 -18.96 0.07 6.35
N PRO A 312 -19.35 -0.20 7.61
CA PRO A 312 -19.07 0.67 8.75
C PRO A 312 -17.63 1.13 8.93
N ASP A 313 -16.65 0.31 8.54
CA ASP A 313 -15.21 0.59 8.60
C ASP A 313 -14.55 0.60 7.21
N GLY A 314 -15.38 0.75 6.18
CA GLY A 314 -14.93 0.93 4.81
C GLY A 314 -14.28 2.29 4.60
N ARG A 315 -13.65 2.48 3.43
CA ARG A 315 -12.94 3.72 3.07
C ARG A 315 -13.61 4.43 1.90
N LEU A 316 -13.63 5.75 1.97
CA LEU A 316 -13.94 6.65 0.86
C LEU A 316 -12.65 7.37 0.47
N LEU A 317 -12.29 7.30 -0.82
CA LEU A 317 -11.24 8.14 -1.40
C LEU A 317 -11.85 9.04 -2.46
N GLY A 318 -11.68 10.35 -2.27
CA GLY A 318 -12.24 11.39 -3.13
C GLY A 318 -11.18 12.32 -3.71
N SER A 319 -11.47 12.97 -4.83
CA SER A 319 -10.70 14.12 -5.30
C SER A 319 -11.56 15.20 -5.94
N VAL A 320 -11.11 16.45 -5.82
CA VAL A 320 -11.73 17.63 -6.45
C VAL A 320 -10.66 18.58 -6.98
N PRO A 321 -10.92 19.29 -8.09
CA PRO A 321 -10.08 20.38 -8.53
C PRO A 321 -10.18 21.54 -7.53
N HIS A 322 -9.06 22.13 -7.17
CA HIS A 322 -8.99 23.19 -6.19
C HIS A 322 -9.34 24.55 -6.80
N LEU A 323 -10.44 25.16 -6.35
CA LEU A 323 -10.91 26.49 -6.73
C LEU A 323 -10.92 26.70 -8.25
N TRP A 324 -11.39 25.72 -9.00
CA TRP A 324 -11.42 25.79 -10.46
C TRP A 324 -12.44 26.84 -10.90
N CYS A 325 -12.00 28.07 -11.09
CA CYS A 325 -12.87 29.18 -11.44
C CYS A 325 -12.12 30.22 -12.28
N ASP A 326 -12.86 30.95 -13.08
CA ASP A 326 -12.41 32.10 -13.83
C ASP A 326 -12.27 33.36 -12.92
N GLU A 327 -11.94 34.50 -13.52
CA GLU A 327 -11.77 35.79 -12.82
C GLU A 327 -13.04 36.27 -12.10
N THR A 328 -14.21 35.72 -12.44
CA THR A 328 -15.50 36.04 -11.80
C THR A 328 -15.82 35.11 -10.62
N GLY A 329 -14.96 34.13 -10.34
CA GLY A 329 -15.18 33.12 -9.31
C GLY A 329 -16.16 32.02 -9.71
N ARG A 330 -16.53 31.92 -11.00
CA ARG A 330 -17.38 30.86 -11.54
C ARG A 330 -16.53 29.83 -12.25
N ASP A 331 -16.95 28.57 -12.20
CA ASP A 331 -16.28 27.53 -12.96
C ASP A 331 -16.52 27.75 -14.47
N PRO A 332 -15.47 27.83 -15.31
CA PRO A 332 -15.64 27.97 -16.75
C PRO A 332 -16.22 26.71 -17.41
N ASN A 333 -16.23 25.57 -16.73
CA ASN A 333 -16.88 24.35 -17.20
C ASN A 333 -18.39 24.39 -16.86
N PRO A 334 -19.29 24.38 -17.86
CA PRO A 334 -20.74 24.41 -17.62
C PRO A 334 -21.27 23.18 -16.87
N TYR A 335 -20.48 22.11 -16.78
CA TYR A 335 -20.82 20.88 -16.06
C TYR A 335 -20.28 20.85 -14.63
N HIS A 336 -19.60 21.89 -14.15
CA HIS A 336 -19.20 22.02 -12.75
C HIS A 336 -20.27 22.84 -12.02
N PHE A 337 -21.09 22.16 -11.22
CA PHE A 337 -22.13 22.81 -10.41
C PHE A 337 -21.57 23.42 -9.12
N HIS A 338 -20.38 22.97 -8.69
CA HIS A 338 -19.80 23.34 -7.41
C HIS A 338 -18.30 23.62 -7.52
N VAL A 339 -17.87 24.79 -7.06
CA VAL A 339 -16.44 25.08 -6.83
C VAL A 339 -16.06 24.60 -5.43
N PHE A 340 -14.94 23.87 -5.31
CA PHE A 340 -14.44 23.34 -4.04
C PHE A 340 -13.06 23.92 -3.66
N ASP A 341 -12.91 24.25 -2.39
CA ASP A 341 -11.62 24.28 -1.70
C ASP A 341 -11.54 23.14 -0.68
N TRP A 342 -10.45 23.10 0.10
CA TRP A 342 -10.30 22.09 1.14
C TRP A 342 -11.39 22.19 2.21
N ASP A 343 -11.74 23.39 2.67
CA ASP A 343 -12.66 23.57 3.79
C ASP A 343 -14.07 23.12 3.41
N LYS A 344 -14.54 23.46 2.20
CA LYS A 344 -15.83 22.99 1.67
C LYS A 344 -15.83 21.48 1.46
N LEU A 345 -14.76 20.90 0.90
CA LEU A 345 -14.65 19.46 0.72
C LEU A 345 -14.69 18.73 2.07
N ASN A 346 -13.85 19.15 3.01
CA ASN A 346 -13.76 18.56 4.34
C ASN A 346 -15.08 18.68 5.10
N SER A 347 -15.74 19.84 5.01
CA SER A 347 -17.06 20.07 5.61
C SER A 347 -18.12 19.15 5.03
N ALA A 348 -18.13 18.92 3.71
CA ALA A 348 -19.08 18.02 3.07
C ALA A 348 -18.87 16.56 3.50
N ILE A 349 -17.63 16.06 3.43
CA ILE A 349 -17.29 14.67 3.75
C ILE A 349 -17.44 14.37 5.24
N SER A 350 -17.03 15.28 6.13
CA SER A 350 -17.04 15.06 7.58
C SER A 350 -18.43 14.96 8.20
N LYS A 351 -19.50 15.33 7.48
CA LYS A 351 -20.89 15.11 7.92
C LYS A 351 -21.23 13.63 8.05
N HIS A 352 -20.62 12.79 7.21
CA HIS A 352 -20.98 11.37 7.07
C HIS A 352 -19.84 10.43 7.43
N PHE A 353 -18.59 10.88 7.28
CA PHE A 353 -17.38 10.05 7.37
C PHE A 353 -16.35 10.66 8.33
N ILE A 354 -15.41 9.84 8.78
CA ILE A 354 -14.26 10.28 9.58
C ILE A 354 -13.11 10.56 8.61
N VAL A 355 -12.80 11.84 8.36
CA VAL A 355 -11.67 12.23 7.51
C VAL A 355 -10.36 11.94 8.25
N ASP A 356 -9.49 11.15 7.63
CA ASP A 356 -8.24 10.69 8.24
C ASP A 356 -6.97 10.99 7.41
N ASP A 357 -7.13 11.58 6.22
CA ASP A 357 -6.00 11.99 5.38
C ASP A 357 -6.33 13.06 4.34
N ARG A 358 -5.32 13.86 3.97
CA ARG A 358 -5.40 14.93 2.96
C ARG A 358 -4.15 14.96 2.11
N TRP A 359 -4.34 15.05 0.79
CA TRP A 359 -3.25 15.15 -0.16
C TRP A 359 -3.48 16.28 -1.16
N ALA A 360 -2.38 16.93 -1.54
CA ALA A 360 -2.32 17.94 -2.59
C ALA A 360 -1.63 17.34 -3.82
N GLN A 361 -2.21 17.58 -5.00
CA GLN A 361 -1.59 17.24 -6.27
C GLN A 361 -1.38 18.50 -7.13
N ILE A 362 -0.24 18.58 -7.79
CA ILE A 362 0.05 19.47 -8.91
C ILE A 362 0.35 18.58 -10.10
N ALA A 363 -0.40 18.73 -11.20
CA ALA A 363 -0.18 17.94 -12.40
C ALA A 363 0.89 18.54 -13.32
N GLY A 364 0.90 19.87 -13.42
CA GLY A 364 1.60 20.55 -14.49
C GLY A 364 0.86 20.37 -15.81
N GLY A 365 0.72 21.44 -16.58
CA GLY A 365 -0.08 21.48 -17.80
C GLY A 365 -1.58 21.70 -17.58
N GLY A 366 -2.02 21.93 -16.33
CA GLY A 366 -3.38 22.33 -15.98
C GLY A 366 -3.62 23.84 -16.14
N TYR A 367 -4.84 24.29 -15.86
CA TYR A 367 -5.26 25.68 -16.03
C TYR A 367 -4.53 26.65 -15.09
N LYS A 368 -4.32 26.24 -13.83
CA LYS A 368 -3.71 27.10 -12.79
C LYS A 368 -2.20 27.02 -12.77
N LEU A 369 -1.65 25.81 -12.75
CA LEU A 369 -0.22 25.58 -12.61
C LEU A 369 0.31 24.90 -13.86
N SER A 370 0.08 25.53 -15.02
CA SER A 370 0.46 25.00 -16.34
C SER A 370 1.96 24.66 -16.44
N ASN A 371 2.84 25.42 -15.77
CA ASN A 371 4.29 25.16 -15.70
C ASN A 371 4.73 24.54 -14.35
N GLY A 372 3.77 24.15 -13.50
CA GLY A 372 4.03 23.50 -12.22
C GLY A 372 4.73 22.15 -12.40
N LYS A 373 5.61 21.81 -11.46
CA LYS A 373 6.20 20.46 -11.41
C LYS A 373 5.16 19.47 -10.90
N ARG A 374 5.16 18.24 -11.42
CA ARG A 374 4.37 17.14 -10.86
C ARG A 374 4.72 16.95 -9.40
N VAL A 375 3.72 17.12 -8.53
CA VAL A 375 3.84 16.90 -7.09
C VAL A 375 2.62 16.14 -6.64
N MET A 376 2.82 15.14 -5.77
CA MET A 376 1.77 14.51 -4.99
C MET A 376 2.27 14.38 -3.58
N GLN A 377 1.66 15.11 -2.65
CA GLN A 377 2.17 15.25 -1.29
C GLN A 377 1.07 15.20 -0.24
N ASN A 378 1.40 14.61 0.90
CA ASN A 378 0.54 14.61 2.07
C ASN A 378 0.55 16.01 2.71
N VAL A 379 -0.63 16.47 3.15
CA VAL A 379 -0.80 17.73 3.87
C VAL A 379 -1.50 17.42 5.19
N PRO A 380 -0.93 17.76 6.35
CA PRO A 380 -1.58 17.50 7.64
C PRO A 380 -2.98 18.12 7.69
N LEU A 381 -3.95 17.42 8.27
CA LEU A 381 -5.36 17.86 8.31
C LEU A 381 -5.53 19.24 8.96
N HIS A 382 -4.74 19.51 10.01
CA HIS A 382 -4.79 20.77 10.77
C HIS A 382 -3.84 21.86 10.24
N TYR A 383 -3.20 21.66 9.09
CA TYR A 383 -2.33 22.66 8.50
C TYR A 383 -3.15 23.79 7.85
N ASN A 384 -2.99 25.00 8.38
CA ASN A 384 -3.70 26.22 7.93
C ASN A 384 -2.87 27.12 7.01
N GLY A 385 -1.66 26.72 6.64
CA GLY A 385 -0.84 27.50 5.71
C GLY A 385 -1.30 27.35 4.26
N ALA A 386 -0.88 28.28 3.40
CA ALA A 386 -1.15 28.19 1.98
C ALA A 386 -0.43 26.97 1.37
N VAL A 387 -1.18 26.18 0.60
CA VAL A 387 -0.65 25.05 -0.16
C VAL A 387 -0.99 25.28 -1.63
N GLU A 388 0.03 25.42 -2.44
CA GLU A 388 -0.13 25.46 -3.90
C GLU A 388 -0.54 24.06 -4.39
N THR A 389 -1.71 23.97 -5.04
CA THR A 389 -2.26 22.71 -5.54
C THR A 389 -3.29 22.93 -6.64
N GLU A 390 -3.41 21.96 -7.54
CA GLU A 390 -4.47 21.91 -8.55
C GLU A 390 -5.60 20.95 -8.16
N TRP A 391 -5.32 19.87 -7.40
CA TRP A 391 -6.33 18.93 -6.90
C TRP A 391 -6.12 18.61 -5.42
N TRP A 392 -7.22 18.62 -4.67
CA TRP A 392 -7.29 18.03 -3.34
C TRP A 392 -7.73 16.57 -3.45
N LEU A 393 -7.04 15.68 -2.75
CA LEU A 393 -7.53 14.33 -2.48
C LEU A 393 -7.81 14.17 -0.98
N ILE A 394 -8.85 13.42 -0.67
CA ILE A 394 -9.32 13.16 0.68
C ILE A 394 -9.47 11.64 0.90
N SER A 395 -9.03 11.17 2.06
CA SER A 395 -9.36 9.83 2.57
C SER A 395 -10.24 9.99 3.78
N ALA A 396 -11.32 9.21 3.80
CA ALA A 396 -12.20 9.12 4.95
C ALA A 396 -12.59 7.66 5.21
N CYS A 397 -12.96 7.38 6.46
CA CYS A 397 -13.50 6.09 6.87
C CYS A 397 -14.99 6.22 7.17
N GLY A 398 -15.74 5.13 7.00
CA GLY A 398 -17.04 4.98 7.64
C GLY A 398 -16.97 5.23 9.15
N ASN A 399 -18.12 5.39 9.79
CA ASN A 399 -18.19 5.60 11.24
C ASN A 399 -18.79 4.36 11.93
N PRO A 400 -17.96 3.47 12.48
CA PRO A 400 -18.44 2.21 13.05
C PRO A 400 -19.06 2.34 14.44
N VAL A 401 -19.04 3.50 15.10
CA VAL A 401 -19.43 3.65 16.52
C VAL A 401 -20.80 3.04 16.84
N ASN A 402 -21.78 3.21 15.94
CA ASN A 402 -23.15 2.72 16.13
C ASN A 402 -23.46 1.44 15.31
N SER A 403 -22.44 0.66 14.96
CA SER A 403 -22.57 -0.48 14.03
C SER A 403 -22.55 -1.85 14.70
N ALA A 404 -22.60 -1.92 16.02
CA ALA A 404 -22.56 -3.18 16.77
C ALA A 404 -23.68 -4.18 16.40
N ALA A 405 -24.84 -3.68 15.95
CA ALA A 405 -25.96 -4.52 15.54
C ALA A 405 -25.85 -5.06 14.11
N LEU A 406 -24.91 -4.55 13.30
CA LEU A 406 -24.70 -5.00 11.93
C LEU A 406 -23.86 -6.29 11.90
N ALA A 407 -24.26 -7.25 11.07
CA ALA A 407 -23.54 -8.49 10.89
C ALA A 407 -22.10 -8.23 10.43
N TYR A 408 -21.13 -8.84 11.09
CA TYR A 408 -19.71 -8.67 10.78
C TYR A 408 -19.12 -9.96 10.22
N SER A 409 -18.34 -9.85 9.16
CA SER A 409 -17.53 -10.96 8.66
C SER A 409 -16.08 -10.53 8.55
N ASN A 410 -15.17 -11.33 9.09
CA ASN A 410 -13.74 -11.11 8.89
C ASN A 410 -13.36 -11.42 7.43
N PRO A 411 -12.78 -10.47 6.66
CA PRO A 411 -12.46 -10.68 5.24
C PRO A 411 -11.39 -11.77 5.02
N PHE A 412 -10.51 -12.02 5.99
CA PHE A 412 -9.42 -12.99 5.86
C PHE A 412 -9.85 -14.45 6.09
N HIS A 413 -11.09 -14.68 6.57
CA HIS A 413 -11.54 -16.01 6.97
C HIS A 413 -12.92 -16.41 6.43
N GLN A 414 -13.38 -15.79 5.34
CA GLN A 414 -14.60 -16.21 4.67
C GLN A 414 -14.42 -17.60 4.03
N ASN A 415 -15.38 -18.51 4.27
CA ASN A 415 -15.57 -19.79 3.56
C ASN A 415 -14.44 -20.84 3.65
N GLN A 416 -13.97 -21.20 4.84
CA GLN A 416 -13.04 -22.34 5.03
C GLN A 416 -13.66 -23.61 5.64
N GLY A 417 -14.98 -23.67 5.87
CA GLY A 417 -15.65 -24.86 6.42
C GLY A 417 -15.25 -25.24 7.86
N SER A 418 -14.36 -24.46 8.49
CA SER A 418 -13.92 -24.59 9.88
C SER A 418 -14.12 -23.26 10.61
N PRO A 419 -14.34 -23.26 11.94
CA PRO A 419 -14.43 -22.02 12.71
C PRO A 419 -13.13 -21.22 12.64
N PRO A 420 -13.21 -19.87 12.60
CA PRO A 420 -12.02 -19.03 12.64
C PRO A 420 -11.17 -19.29 13.89
N PRO A 421 -9.84 -19.22 13.78
CA PRO A 421 -8.98 -19.16 14.95
C PRO A 421 -9.39 -18.01 15.87
N VAL A 422 -9.15 -18.18 17.17
CA VAL A 422 -9.59 -17.24 18.21
C VAL A 422 -9.13 -15.81 17.91
N HIS A 423 -7.90 -15.64 17.41
CA HIS A 423 -7.28 -14.34 17.20
C HIS A 423 -7.87 -13.51 16.04
N VAL A 424 -8.71 -14.11 15.18
CA VAL A 424 -9.46 -13.41 14.11
C VAL A 424 -10.98 -13.43 14.32
N SER A 425 -11.45 -14.03 15.41
CA SER A 425 -12.87 -14.19 15.76
C SER A 425 -13.50 -12.94 16.39
N PHE A 426 -13.36 -11.78 15.74
CA PHE A 426 -13.82 -10.49 16.30
C PHE A 426 -15.33 -10.47 16.56
N GLU A 427 -16.13 -11.00 15.62
CA GLU A 427 -17.60 -11.10 15.74
C GLU A 427 -18.06 -11.71 17.06
N LYS A 428 -17.30 -12.67 17.59
CA LYS A 428 -17.65 -13.40 18.81
C LYS A 428 -17.26 -12.68 20.10
N TYR A 429 -16.19 -11.89 20.06
CA TYR A 429 -15.48 -11.45 21.27
C TYR A 429 -15.38 -9.92 21.42
N TYR A 430 -15.73 -9.15 20.39
CA TYR A 430 -15.91 -7.71 20.47
C TYR A 430 -17.39 -7.37 20.67
N ASP A 431 -17.67 -6.31 21.43
CA ASP A 431 -19.04 -5.78 21.53
C ASP A 431 -19.40 -5.09 20.21
N ASN A 432 -18.44 -4.41 19.58
CA ASN A 432 -18.52 -3.88 18.23
C ASN A 432 -17.29 -4.30 17.39
N PRO A 433 -17.41 -5.39 16.59
CA PRO A 433 -16.28 -5.92 15.83
C PRO A 433 -15.77 -4.98 14.72
N TRP A 434 -16.59 -4.04 14.26
CA TRP A 434 -16.22 -3.04 13.24
C TRP A 434 -15.18 -2.02 13.74
N LEU A 435 -14.97 -1.90 15.05
CA LEU A 435 -13.97 -0.98 15.61
C LEU A 435 -12.53 -1.46 15.39
N TYR A 436 -12.31 -2.77 15.28
CA TYR A 436 -10.96 -3.35 15.31
C TYR A 436 -10.08 -2.80 14.19
N ARG A 437 -10.56 -2.81 12.94
CA ARG A 437 -9.77 -2.33 11.79
C ARG A 437 -9.51 -0.83 11.86
N VAL A 438 -10.48 -0.04 12.31
CA VAL A 438 -10.39 1.42 12.42
C VAL A 438 -9.40 1.85 13.51
N MET A 439 -9.26 1.09 14.59
CA MET A 439 -8.38 1.44 15.72
C MET A 439 -7.01 0.75 15.70
N VAL A 440 -6.98 -0.55 15.40
CA VAL A 440 -5.86 -1.44 15.76
C VAL A 440 -5.01 -1.85 14.56
N GLN A 441 -5.65 -2.31 13.48
CA GLN A 441 -4.96 -2.97 12.39
C GLN A 441 -4.05 -2.00 11.61
N LEU A 442 -2.74 -2.17 11.72
CA LEU A 442 -1.76 -1.32 11.03
C LEU A 442 -1.95 -1.42 9.51
N GLY A 443 -1.87 -0.27 8.82
CA GLY A 443 -2.17 -0.16 7.39
C GLY A 443 -3.66 -0.03 7.07
N GLU A 444 -4.56 -0.36 8.00
CA GLU A 444 -6.02 -0.29 7.79
C GLU A 444 -6.70 0.77 8.66
N ARG A 445 -6.18 0.99 9.88
CA ARG A 445 -6.67 1.95 10.88
C ARG A 445 -6.61 3.40 10.40
N LEU A 446 -7.25 4.29 11.16
CA LEU A 446 -7.18 5.74 10.94
C LEU A 446 -5.71 6.19 10.88
N VAL A 447 -5.37 6.94 9.83
CA VAL A 447 -3.97 7.31 9.52
C VAL A 447 -3.52 8.53 10.32
N ASP A 448 -4.36 9.57 10.42
CA ASP A 448 -4.04 10.75 11.22
C ASP A 448 -3.97 10.41 12.72
N ARG A 449 -2.85 10.79 13.35
CA ARG A 449 -2.54 10.44 14.74
C ARG A 449 -3.52 11.07 15.72
N GLN A 450 -3.93 12.32 15.48
CA GLN A 450 -4.83 13.05 16.37
C GLN A 450 -6.25 12.50 16.22
N VAL A 451 -6.71 12.30 14.98
CA VAL A 451 -8.03 11.69 14.71
C VAL A 451 -8.14 10.29 15.35
N LEU A 452 -7.11 9.46 15.22
CA LEU A 452 -7.07 8.15 15.88
C LEU A 452 -7.07 8.26 17.41
N ALA A 453 -6.33 9.23 17.98
CA ALA A 453 -6.28 9.44 19.42
C ALA A 453 -7.64 9.87 19.98
N ASP A 454 -8.33 10.80 19.31
CA ASP A 454 -9.65 11.29 19.70
C ASP A 454 -10.70 10.18 19.58
N PHE A 455 -10.65 9.42 18.48
CA PHE A 455 -11.53 8.27 18.27
C PHE A 455 -11.35 7.20 19.37
N CYS A 456 -10.11 6.77 19.64
CA CYS A 456 -9.83 5.78 20.68
C CYS A 456 -10.17 6.32 22.07
N SER A 457 -9.94 7.61 22.36
CA SER A 457 -10.28 8.21 23.66
C SER A 457 -11.78 8.16 23.91
N ARG A 458 -12.59 8.44 22.88
CA ARG A 458 -14.03 8.30 22.94
C ARG A 458 -14.45 6.85 23.20
N ILE A 459 -13.92 5.89 22.44
CA ILE A 459 -14.24 4.46 22.62
C ILE A 459 -13.84 3.97 24.03
N ALA A 460 -12.67 4.38 24.54
CA ALA A 460 -12.22 3.98 25.87
C ALA A 460 -13.16 4.44 27.00
N LEU A 461 -13.87 5.55 26.80
CA LEU A 461 -14.83 6.12 27.76
C LEU A 461 -16.26 5.60 27.57
N GLU A 462 -16.68 5.34 26.33
CA GLU A 462 -18.07 4.95 26.01
C GLU A 462 -18.28 3.43 25.97
N ALA A 463 -17.25 2.64 25.66
CA ALA A 463 -17.35 1.19 25.60
C ALA A 463 -17.61 0.60 27.00
N LYS A 464 -18.25 -0.58 27.02
CA LYS A 464 -18.48 -1.33 28.26
C LYS A 464 -17.15 -1.56 28.98
N THR A 465 -17.09 -1.21 30.27
CA THR A 465 -15.88 -1.41 31.08
C THR A 465 -15.46 -2.89 31.08
N GLY A 466 -14.19 -3.14 30.79
CA GLY A 466 -13.63 -4.49 30.69
C GLY A 466 -13.87 -5.22 29.35
N SER A 467 -14.51 -4.58 28.37
CA SER A 467 -14.73 -5.15 27.03
C SER A 467 -13.45 -5.18 26.18
N ALA A 468 -13.43 -6.04 25.16
CA ALA A 468 -12.33 -6.05 24.18
C ALA A 468 -12.18 -4.70 23.45
N ASP A 469 -13.30 -4.01 23.20
CA ASP A 469 -13.37 -2.68 22.59
C ASP A 469 -12.59 -1.64 23.42
N GLN A 470 -12.88 -1.57 24.73
CA GLN A 470 -12.17 -0.68 25.65
C GLN A 470 -10.69 -1.04 25.76
N GLY A 471 -10.38 -2.33 25.93
CA GLY A 471 -8.99 -2.80 26.03
C GLY A 471 -8.16 -2.45 24.79
N ALA A 472 -8.75 -2.58 23.60
CA ALA A 472 -8.13 -2.18 22.34
C ALA A 472 -7.82 -0.68 22.29
N ALA A 473 -8.81 0.15 22.60
CA ALA A 473 -8.68 1.60 22.57
C ALA A 473 -7.61 2.10 23.55
N LEU A 474 -7.60 1.60 24.80
CA LEU A 474 -6.58 1.93 25.80
C LEU A 474 -5.17 1.55 25.34
N CYS A 475 -5.04 0.41 24.67
CA CYS A 475 -3.74 -0.04 24.17
C CYS A 475 -3.22 0.87 23.05
N VAL A 476 -4.08 1.32 22.14
CA VAL A 476 -3.72 2.29 21.08
C VAL A 476 -3.27 3.61 21.69
N ILE A 477 -4.03 4.17 22.64
CA ILE A 477 -3.69 5.41 23.33
C ILE A 477 -2.32 5.31 24.01
N GLY A 478 -2.09 4.23 24.78
CA GLY A 478 -0.84 4.07 25.50
C GLY A 478 0.37 3.86 24.58
N TYR A 479 0.22 3.15 23.45
CA TYR A 479 1.29 3.03 22.47
C TYR A 479 1.58 4.36 21.76
N GLN A 480 0.56 5.14 21.41
CA GLN A 480 0.75 6.50 20.88
C GLN A 480 1.49 7.39 21.88
N LEU A 481 1.17 7.29 23.18
CA LEU A 481 1.89 8.02 24.24
C LEU A 481 3.35 7.57 24.31
N LEU A 482 3.62 6.26 24.30
CA LEU A 482 4.98 5.72 24.31
C LEU A 482 5.81 6.16 23.09
N GLU A 483 5.20 6.17 21.90
CA GLU A 483 5.83 6.60 20.64
C GLU A 483 6.06 8.12 20.56
N SER A 484 5.37 8.93 21.38
CA SER A 484 5.60 10.38 21.44
C SER A 484 6.97 10.75 22.00
N GLY A 485 7.60 9.85 22.78
CA GLY A 485 8.85 10.12 23.49
C GLY A 485 8.73 11.09 24.67
N ASN A 486 7.56 11.70 24.88
CA ASN A 486 7.33 12.74 25.90
C ASN A 486 6.28 12.28 26.93
N VAL A 487 6.50 11.13 27.55
CA VAL A 487 5.59 10.59 28.58
C VAL A 487 5.71 11.43 29.86
N THR A 488 4.61 12.04 30.30
CA THR A 488 4.58 12.78 31.58
C THR A 488 3.89 11.97 32.68
N LEU A 489 4.18 12.29 33.95
CA LEU A 489 3.48 11.72 35.11
C LEU A 489 1.96 11.97 35.04
N LYS A 490 1.55 13.12 34.51
CA LYS A 490 0.14 13.48 34.37
C LYS A 490 -0.55 12.55 33.37
N ASP A 491 0.02 12.37 32.18
CA ASP A 491 -0.53 11.50 31.15
C ASP A 491 -0.61 10.05 31.64
N LEU A 492 0.42 9.61 32.36
CA LEU A 492 0.47 8.28 32.93
C LEU A 492 -0.59 8.06 34.01
N SER A 493 -0.85 9.06 34.86
CA SER A 493 -1.82 8.92 35.96
C SER A 493 -3.23 8.61 35.46
N VAL A 494 -3.67 9.29 34.40
CA VAL A 494 -5.00 9.09 33.80
C VAL A 494 -5.10 7.71 33.17
N LEU A 495 -4.13 7.38 32.30
CA LEU A 495 -4.13 6.09 31.61
C LEU A 495 -4.01 4.91 32.59
N THR A 496 -3.19 5.04 33.64
CA THR A 496 -3.02 4.00 34.65
C THR A 496 -4.32 3.74 35.42
N ASN A 497 -5.11 4.76 35.73
CA ASN A 497 -6.40 4.57 36.39
C ASN A 497 -7.35 3.75 35.51
N LEU A 498 -7.43 4.08 34.21
CA LEU A 498 -8.26 3.33 33.25
C LEU A 498 -7.77 1.89 33.06
N ILE A 499 -6.46 1.67 32.96
CA ILE A 499 -5.87 0.32 32.88
C ILE A 499 -6.17 -0.50 34.13
N ASN A 500 -6.04 0.10 35.32
CA ASN A 500 -6.33 -0.58 36.58
C ASN A 500 -7.82 -0.92 36.72
N GLU A 501 -8.72 -0.05 36.24
CA GLU A 501 -10.15 -0.34 36.21
C GLU A 501 -10.46 -1.48 35.24
N PHE A 502 -9.89 -1.45 34.03
CA PHE A 502 -9.99 -2.53 33.06
C PHE A 502 -9.51 -3.87 33.65
N ASP A 503 -8.32 -3.91 34.25
CA ASP A 503 -7.73 -5.13 34.82
C ASP A 503 -8.59 -5.78 35.92
N ARG A 504 -9.36 -4.97 36.66
CA ARG A 504 -10.28 -5.45 37.70
C ARG A 504 -11.59 -6.00 37.13
N THR A 505 -11.97 -5.61 35.92
CA THR A 505 -13.35 -5.77 35.41
C THR A 505 -13.46 -6.60 34.15
N TYR A 506 -12.38 -6.80 33.39
CA TYR A 506 -12.44 -7.55 32.13
C TYR A 506 -12.88 -9.00 32.32
N ASP A 507 -13.67 -9.49 31.37
CA ASP A 507 -14.09 -10.89 31.37
C ASP A 507 -12.91 -11.80 31.01
N ARG A 508 -12.43 -12.56 32.00
CA ARG A 508 -11.32 -13.51 31.83
C ARG A 508 -11.67 -14.69 30.92
N ASN A 509 -12.95 -14.94 30.66
CA ASN A 509 -13.40 -15.97 29.71
C ASN A 509 -13.45 -15.46 28.27
N ASN A 510 -13.33 -14.15 28.04
CA ASN A 510 -13.21 -13.55 26.72
C ASN A 510 -11.72 -13.48 26.34
N PRO A 511 -11.25 -14.28 25.35
CA PRO A 511 -9.84 -14.32 24.97
C PRO A 511 -9.28 -12.99 24.44
N HIS A 512 -10.12 -12.16 23.80
CA HIS A 512 -9.68 -10.86 23.29
C HIS A 512 -9.53 -9.84 24.41
N ALA A 513 -10.47 -9.81 25.35
CA ALA A 513 -10.33 -8.99 26.57
C ALA A 513 -9.07 -9.40 27.35
N TYR A 514 -8.84 -10.71 27.51
CA TYR A 514 -7.61 -11.25 28.11
C TYR A 514 -6.34 -10.82 27.35
N ARG A 515 -6.34 -10.90 26.02
CA ARG A 515 -5.22 -10.44 25.18
C ARG A 515 -4.88 -8.97 25.42
N TRP A 516 -5.91 -8.13 25.60
CA TRP A 516 -5.69 -6.72 25.90
C TRP A 516 -5.15 -6.52 27.31
N ALA A 517 -5.60 -7.29 28.30
CA ALA A 517 -5.01 -7.27 29.64
C ALA A 517 -3.49 -7.59 29.59
N VAL A 518 -3.09 -8.65 28.87
CA VAL A 518 -1.65 -8.97 28.67
C VAL A 518 -0.90 -7.79 28.04
N SER A 519 -1.48 -7.20 27.00
CA SER A 519 -0.86 -6.09 26.26
C SER A 519 -0.75 -4.82 27.12
N LEU A 520 -1.75 -4.53 27.96
CA LEU A 520 -1.80 -3.37 28.85
C LEU A 520 -0.82 -3.50 30.01
N HIS A 521 -0.62 -4.70 30.59
CA HIS A 521 0.43 -4.90 31.60
C HIS A 521 1.83 -4.69 31.03
N PHE A 522 2.11 -5.23 29.83
CA PHE A 522 3.37 -4.99 29.13
C PHE A 522 3.57 -3.49 28.84
N LEU A 523 2.53 -2.83 28.31
CA LEU A 523 2.56 -1.40 27.98
C LEU A 523 2.74 -0.52 29.22
N GLY A 524 2.05 -0.82 30.31
CA GLY A 524 2.21 -0.16 31.60
C GLY A 524 3.65 -0.23 32.10
N GLY A 525 4.26 -1.43 32.05
CA GLY A 525 5.68 -1.60 32.38
C GLY A 525 6.61 -0.75 31.51
N ARG A 526 6.33 -0.65 30.19
CA ARG A 526 7.09 0.19 29.26
C ARG A 526 6.94 1.68 29.53
N LEU A 527 5.74 2.16 29.85
CA LEU A 527 5.48 3.56 30.17
C LEU A 527 6.11 3.97 31.51
N LEU A 528 5.99 3.13 32.53
CA LEU A 528 6.64 3.33 33.83
C LEU A 528 8.17 3.39 33.68
N LEU A 529 8.73 2.51 32.85
CA LEU A 529 10.16 2.51 32.56
C LEU A 529 10.59 3.78 31.83
N ALA A 530 9.77 4.31 30.91
CA ALA A 530 10.08 5.53 30.16
C ALA A 530 10.24 6.78 31.03
N ILE A 531 9.58 6.81 32.21
CA ILE A 531 9.71 7.89 33.20
C ILE A 531 10.62 7.52 34.39
N GLY A 532 11.33 6.40 34.31
CA GLY A 532 12.28 5.96 35.33
C GLY A 532 11.66 5.28 36.57
N GLN A 533 10.36 4.95 36.58
CA GLN A 533 9.72 4.21 37.67
C GLN A 533 10.01 2.70 37.58
N ARG A 534 11.27 2.34 37.87
CA ARG A 534 11.83 0.99 37.65
C ARG A 534 11.15 -0.10 38.46
N ASP A 535 10.82 0.13 39.73
CA ASP A 535 10.24 -0.90 40.60
C ASP A 535 8.78 -1.24 40.24
N GLU A 536 7.98 -0.22 39.92
CA GLU A 536 6.62 -0.44 39.42
C GLU A 536 6.64 -1.05 38.01
N ALA A 537 7.58 -0.63 37.15
CA ALA A 537 7.77 -1.27 35.85
C ALA A 537 8.10 -2.76 35.99
N LEU A 538 8.99 -3.11 36.93
CA LEU A 538 9.34 -4.50 37.23
C LEU A 538 8.11 -5.30 37.67
N LYS A 539 7.28 -4.76 38.57
CA LYS A 539 6.03 -5.43 38.99
C LYS A 539 5.10 -5.68 37.79
N ALA A 540 4.89 -4.68 36.95
CA ALA A 540 4.05 -4.79 35.76
C ALA A 540 4.57 -5.86 34.77
N PHE A 541 5.90 -5.89 34.53
CA PHE A 541 6.51 -6.92 33.70
C PHE A 541 6.36 -8.32 34.31
N ILE A 542 6.59 -8.49 35.61
CA ILE A 542 6.37 -9.79 36.26
C ILE A 542 4.91 -10.23 36.13
N THR A 543 3.94 -9.34 36.39
CA THR A 543 2.51 -9.65 36.20
C THR A 543 2.23 -10.11 34.78
N CYS A 544 2.65 -9.35 33.76
CA CYS A 544 2.49 -9.74 32.36
C CYS A 544 3.15 -11.09 32.06
N ALA A 545 4.34 -11.33 32.59
CA ALA A 545 5.11 -12.53 32.29
C ALA A 545 4.55 -13.81 32.93
N GLU A 546 3.73 -13.70 33.97
CA GLU A 546 3.01 -14.83 34.59
C GLU A 546 1.66 -15.15 33.91
N MET A 547 1.18 -14.29 33.00
CA MET A 547 -0.04 -14.55 32.24
C MET A 547 0.20 -15.64 31.18
N ASP A 548 -0.81 -16.46 30.88
CA ASP A 548 -0.71 -17.53 29.88
C ASP A 548 -1.13 -17.03 28.49
N PRO A 549 -0.19 -16.83 27.54
CA PRO A 549 -0.54 -16.38 26.19
C PRO A 549 -1.44 -17.37 25.44
N MET A 550 -1.44 -18.65 25.83
CA MET A 550 -2.24 -19.70 25.17
C MET A 550 -3.74 -19.54 25.37
N VAL A 551 -4.19 -18.71 26.32
CA VAL A 551 -5.62 -18.33 26.46
C VAL A 551 -6.14 -17.64 25.20
N PHE A 552 -5.26 -16.95 24.46
CA PHE A 552 -5.60 -16.27 23.21
C PHE A 552 -4.94 -16.93 21.99
N CYS A 553 -3.61 -16.86 21.89
CA CYS A 553 -2.84 -17.56 20.86
C CYS A 553 -1.34 -17.58 21.22
N PRO A 554 -0.55 -18.53 20.66
CA PRO A 554 0.90 -18.60 20.89
C PRO A 554 1.65 -17.30 20.59
N LEU A 555 1.19 -16.52 19.60
CA LEU A 555 1.85 -15.29 19.15
C LEU A 555 1.80 -14.15 20.20
N LEU A 556 0.89 -14.23 21.18
CA LEU A 556 0.84 -13.28 22.30
C LEU A 556 2.06 -13.42 23.22
N ALA A 557 2.82 -14.52 23.12
CA ALA A 557 4.05 -14.75 23.88
C ALA A 557 5.13 -13.68 23.59
N THR A 558 5.02 -12.95 22.48
CA THR A 558 5.84 -11.75 22.23
C THR A 558 5.81 -10.78 23.41
N LYS A 559 4.67 -10.63 24.11
CA LYS A 559 4.54 -9.76 25.30
C LYS A 559 5.06 -10.42 26.56
N THR A 560 4.70 -11.68 26.82
CA THR A 560 5.08 -12.36 28.07
C THR A 560 6.58 -12.65 28.13
N ILE A 561 7.20 -13.07 27.01
CA ILE A 561 8.64 -13.29 26.93
C ILE A 561 9.40 -11.97 26.92
N SER A 562 8.91 -10.93 26.22
CA SER A 562 9.52 -9.59 26.32
C SER A 562 9.50 -9.07 27.75
N SER A 563 8.42 -9.28 28.50
CA SER A 563 8.35 -8.94 29.92
C SER A 563 9.41 -9.67 30.75
N ARG A 564 9.66 -10.96 30.49
CA ARG A 564 10.78 -11.69 31.13
C ARG A 564 12.12 -11.04 30.80
N MET A 565 12.33 -10.67 29.55
CA MET A 565 13.56 -10.00 29.11
C MET A 565 13.77 -8.67 29.84
N TYR A 566 12.75 -7.80 29.88
CA TYR A 566 12.81 -6.53 30.61
C TYR A 566 13.02 -6.72 32.11
N ALA A 567 12.29 -7.65 32.75
CA ALA A 567 12.45 -7.96 34.16
C ALA A 567 13.88 -8.45 34.47
N GLY A 568 14.44 -9.33 33.64
CA GLY A 568 15.82 -9.80 33.79
C GLY A 568 16.85 -8.68 33.69
N LEU A 569 16.69 -7.75 32.75
CA LEU A 569 17.56 -6.57 32.65
C LEU A 569 17.42 -5.63 33.85
N LEU A 570 16.21 -5.44 34.36
CA LEU A 570 15.97 -4.64 35.57
C LEU A 570 16.62 -5.25 36.80
N TYR A 571 16.52 -6.57 36.97
CA TYR A 571 17.21 -7.30 38.05
C TYR A 571 18.73 -7.20 37.93
N LEU A 572 19.29 -7.33 36.72
CA LEU A 572 20.74 -7.10 36.51
C LEU A 572 21.15 -5.70 36.92
N GLY A 573 20.38 -4.68 36.53
CA GLY A 573 20.60 -3.30 36.94
C GLY A 573 20.36 -3.04 38.44
N GLN A 574 19.96 -4.04 39.23
CA GLN A 574 19.87 -4.04 40.69
C GLN A 574 20.88 -5.01 41.34
N SER A 575 21.83 -5.56 40.57
CA SER A 575 22.78 -6.59 41.00
C SER A 575 22.14 -7.89 41.48
N ARG A 576 20.90 -8.18 41.04
CA ARG A 576 20.13 -9.39 41.37
C ARG A 576 20.31 -10.44 40.28
N VAL A 577 21.52 -10.99 40.17
CA VAL A 577 21.92 -11.87 39.07
C VAL A 577 21.10 -13.17 39.02
N ASP A 578 20.78 -13.76 40.18
CA ASP A 578 20.01 -15.02 40.23
C ASP A 578 18.56 -14.82 39.78
N ASP A 579 17.93 -13.70 40.16
CA ASP A 579 16.59 -13.36 39.68
C ASP A 579 16.59 -13.10 38.17
N ALA A 580 17.61 -12.42 37.65
CA ALA A 580 17.77 -12.22 36.21
C ALA A 580 17.95 -13.56 35.46
N ARG A 581 18.78 -14.45 36.00
CA ARG A 581 18.97 -15.82 35.49
C ARG A 581 17.65 -16.55 35.38
N GLU A 582 16.82 -16.45 36.40
CA GLU A 582 15.52 -17.09 36.42
C GLU A 582 14.58 -16.52 35.34
N GLN A 583 14.51 -15.20 35.19
CA GLN A 583 13.67 -14.59 34.16
C GLN A 583 14.08 -15.02 32.75
N PHE A 584 15.39 -14.96 32.42
CA PHE A 584 15.87 -15.38 31.10
C PHE A 584 15.61 -16.86 30.82
N ARG A 585 15.86 -17.72 31.82
CA ARG A 585 15.57 -19.16 31.73
C ARG A 585 14.09 -19.43 31.47
N ARG A 586 13.20 -18.73 32.18
CA ARG A 586 11.75 -18.86 31.97
C ARG A 586 11.31 -18.34 30.60
N GLY A 587 11.93 -17.27 30.10
CA GLY A 587 11.69 -16.77 28.73
C GLY A 587 11.96 -17.82 27.66
N VAL A 588 13.10 -18.53 27.75
CA VAL A 588 13.44 -19.63 26.83
C VAL A 588 12.45 -20.79 26.95
N LYS A 589 12.09 -21.19 28.19
CA LYS A 589 11.13 -22.27 28.43
C LYS A 589 9.74 -21.95 27.89
N GLU A 590 9.30 -20.71 28.03
CA GLU A 590 8.00 -20.27 27.56
C GLU A 590 7.91 -20.32 26.04
N ALA A 591 8.94 -19.87 25.32
CA ALA A 591 9.01 -19.98 23.86
C ALA A 591 8.91 -21.44 23.39
N HIS A 592 9.62 -22.35 24.06
CA HIS A 592 9.54 -23.78 23.78
C HIS A 592 8.13 -24.33 24.03
N ARG A 593 7.46 -23.91 25.12
CA ARG A 593 6.10 -24.35 25.46
C ARG A 593 5.07 -23.89 24.42
N VAL A 594 5.06 -22.61 24.08
CA VAL A 594 4.00 -22.03 23.21
C VAL A 594 4.12 -22.51 21.76
N LEU A 595 5.35 -22.75 21.27
CA LEU A 595 5.58 -23.23 19.90
C LEU A 595 5.36 -24.74 19.73
N GLN A 596 5.15 -25.47 20.82
CA GLN A 596 4.65 -26.86 20.81
C GLN A 596 3.12 -26.94 20.78
N GLY A 597 2.42 -25.80 20.84
CA GLY A 597 0.97 -25.73 20.76
C GLY A 597 0.41 -26.01 19.36
N ASP A 598 -0.89 -25.79 19.22
CA ASP A 598 -1.58 -25.96 17.93
C ASP A 598 -1.18 -24.87 16.92
N TRP A 599 -0.48 -25.29 15.86
CA TRP A 599 0.03 -24.42 14.81
C TRP A 599 -1.07 -23.81 13.93
N THR A 600 -2.31 -24.30 13.97
CA THR A 600 -3.42 -23.61 13.29
C THR A 600 -3.65 -22.20 13.85
N ASN A 601 -3.29 -21.96 15.12
CA ASN A 601 -3.33 -20.64 15.75
C ASN A 601 -2.11 -19.77 15.46
N ILE A 602 -1.15 -20.28 14.68
CA ILE A 602 0.02 -19.55 14.18
C ILE A 602 -0.12 -19.32 12.69
N VAL A 603 -0.29 -20.38 11.90
CA VAL A 603 -0.26 -20.31 10.43
C VAL A 603 -1.63 -20.39 9.77
N GLY A 604 -2.71 -20.65 10.50
CA GLY A 604 -4.02 -20.95 9.89
C GLY A 604 -4.02 -22.32 9.22
N THR A 605 -4.54 -22.40 8.00
CA THR A 605 -4.53 -23.64 7.19
C THR A 605 -3.35 -23.62 6.22
N LEU A 606 -2.88 -24.80 5.79
CA LEU A 606 -1.76 -24.87 4.83
C LEU A 606 -2.15 -24.39 3.43
N ASP A 607 -3.42 -24.54 3.06
CA ASP A 607 -3.94 -24.10 1.75
C ASP A 607 -4.21 -22.58 1.71
N ASN A 608 -4.42 -21.94 2.86
CA ASN A 608 -4.55 -20.50 2.98
C ASN A 608 -3.90 -19.98 4.26
N PRO A 609 -2.56 -19.91 4.30
CA PRO A 609 -1.84 -19.54 5.51
C PRO A 609 -2.03 -18.05 5.85
N LEU A 610 -2.00 -17.74 7.14
CA LEU A 610 -1.99 -16.38 7.65
C LEU A 610 -0.71 -15.66 7.20
N SER A 611 -0.86 -14.49 6.57
CA SER A 611 0.26 -13.72 6.01
C SER A 611 1.25 -13.20 7.06
N PHE A 612 0.82 -13.06 8.31
CA PHE A 612 1.62 -12.52 9.42
C PHE A 612 2.13 -13.59 10.40
N GLY A 613 1.51 -14.78 10.43
CA GLY A 613 1.68 -15.76 11.50
C GLY A 613 3.12 -16.24 11.73
N LEU A 614 3.80 -16.59 10.65
CA LEU A 614 5.21 -17.02 10.70
C LEU A 614 6.17 -15.89 11.08
N GLN A 615 5.85 -14.65 10.72
CA GLN A 615 6.68 -13.49 11.08
C GLN A 615 6.62 -13.25 12.60
N GLU A 616 5.44 -13.31 13.19
CA GLU A 616 5.27 -13.19 14.64
C GLU A 616 5.88 -14.37 15.40
N ALA A 617 5.79 -15.59 14.86
CA ALA A 617 6.48 -16.75 15.45
C ALA A 617 8.01 -16.60 15.42
N ALA A 618 8.56 -15.98 14.37
CA ALA A 618 9.99 -15.65 14.31
C ALA A 618 10.38 -14.62 15.37
N GLU A 619 9.52 -13.62 15.65
CA GLU A 619 9.75 -12.65 16.73
C GLU A 619 9.77 -13.33 18.12
N VAL A 620 8.85 -14.28 18.38
CA VAL A 620 8.88 -15.10 19.60
C VAL A 620 10.24 -15.80 19.77
N LEU A 621 10.75 -16.41 18.70
CA LEU A 621 12.05 -17.08 18.71
C LEU A 621 13.22 -16.09 18.86
N ASP A 622 13.14 -14.90 18.28
CA ASP A 622 14.20 -13.87 18.39
C ASP A 622 14.32 -13.37 19.84
N ILE A 623 13.21 -13.02 20.49
CA ILE A 623 13.20 -12.58 21.91
C ILE A 623 13.68 -13.72 22.82
N ALA A 624 13.29 -14.97 22.54
CA ALA A 624 13.79 -16.13 23.27
C ALA A 624 15.30 -16.35 23.06
N SER A 625 15.81 -16.09 21.86
CA SER A 625 17.23 -16.10 21.55
C SER A 625 17.99 -15.06 22.37
N GLN A 626 17.44 -13.84 22.50
CA GLN A 626 18.02 -12.80 23.36
C GLN A 626 18.07 -13.25 24.83
N CYS A 627 17.00 -13.89 25.34
CA CYS A 627 17.01 -14.48 26.67
C CYS A 627 18.12 -15.55 26.82
N ALA A 628 18.27 -16.44 25.83
CA ALA A 628 19.32 -17.47 25.84
C ALA A 628 20.74 -16.87 25.79
N GLN A 629 20.96 -15.83 24.99
CA GLN A 629 22.24 -15.13 24.92
C GLN A 629 22.56 -14.42 26.24
N ALA A 630 21.57 -13.73 26.83
CA ALA A 630 21.71 -13.10 28.13
C ALA A 630 22.13 -14.14 29.18
N LEU A 631 21.41 -15.26 29.26
CA LEU A 631 21.70 -16.38 30.15
C LEU A 631 23.13 -16.90 30.00
N ARG A 632 23.61 -17.09 28.75
CA ARG A 632 24.97 -17.57 28.45
C ARG A 632 26.06 -16.57 28.85
N CYS A 633 25.71 -15.29 28.92
CA CYS A 633 26.66 -14.21 29.16
C CYS A 633 26.60 -13.67 30.60
N LEU A 634 25.66 -14.14 31.43
CA LEU A 634 25.47 -13.72 32.82
C LEU A 634 26.74 -13.82 33.67
N ASP A 635 27.48 -14.92 33.54
CA ASP A 635 28.70 -15.14 34.35
C ASP A 635 29.81 -14.13 34.00
N ARG A 636 29.69 -13.44 32.85
CA ARG A 636 30.60 -12.38 32.43
C ARG A 636 30.08 -10.98 32.73
N HIS A 637 28.89 -10.84 33.32
CA HIS A 637 28.29 -9.53 33.58
C HIS A 637 29.18 -8.66 34.47
N GLU A 638 29.73 -9.22 35.54
CA GLU A 638 30.57 -8.47 36.47
C GLU A 638 31.92 -8.05 35.87
N SER A 639 32.51 -8.90 35.03
CA SER A 639 33.83 -8.65 34.44
C SER A 639 33.77 -7.82 33.16
N VAL A 640 32.71 -7.97 32.35
CA VAL A 640 32.52 -7.25 31.08
C VAL A 640 31.03 -6.87 30.92
N PRO A 641 30.52 -5.86 31.66
CA PRO A 641 29.09 -5.54 31.69
C PRO A 641 28.46 -5.31 30.30
N GLY A 642 29.19 -4.67 29.38
CA GLY A 642 28.73 -4.41 28.02
C GLY A 642 28.58 -5.64 27.12
N PHE A 643 29.19 -6.78 27.48
CA PHE A 643 29.19 -7.99 26.67
C PHE A 643 27.78 -8.60 26.54
N ILE A 644 26.97 -8.52 27.60
CA ILE A 644 25.57 -8.94 27.52
C ILE A 644 24.82 -8.06 26.53
N TRP A 645 24.97 -6.74 26.63
CA TRP A 645 24.28 -5.79 25.76
C TRP A 645 24.63 -6.01 24.28
N GLU A 646 25.92 -6.19 23.97
CA GLU A 646 26.40 -6.51 22.62
C GLU A 646 25.71 -7.76 22.03
N ARG A 647 25.45 -8.78 22.86
CA ARG A 647 24.91 -10.06 22.40
C ARG A 647 23.39 -10.06 22.26
N ILE A 648 22.68 -9.30 23.09
CA ILE A 648 21.21 -9.21 23.07
C ILE A 648 20.70 -8.13 22.11
N SER A 649 21.50 -7.09 21.84
CA SER A 649 21.12 -5.99 20.94
C SER A 649 21.19 -6.38 19.46
N LEU A 650 21.69 -7.58 19.14
CA LEU A 650 21.66 -8.14 17.78
C LEU A 650 20.28 -8.71 17.49
N LYS A 651 19.30 -7.87 17.17
CA LYS A 651 18.04 -8.33 16.57
C LYS A 651 18.38 -8.95 15.22
N ARG A 652 18.19 -10.26 15.08
CA ARG A 652 18.52 -10.98 13.84
C ARG A 652 17.38 -10.96 12.84
N PHE A 653 16.14 -10.86 13.34
CA PHE A 653 14.93 -10.98 12.54
C PHE A 653 13.95 -9.83 12.72
N GLY A 654 14.41 -8.67 13.20
CA GLY A 654 13.59 -7.48 13.34
C GLY A 654 13.16 -6.90 11.99
N LEU A 655 12.41 -7.65 11.18
CA LEU A 655 11.79 -7.24 9.92
C LEU A 655 10.81 -6.08 10.17
N VAL A 656 10.18 -6.01 11.35
CA VAL A 656 9.33 -4.89 11.75
C VAL A 656 10.16 -3.66 12.10
N GLU A 657 11.32 -3.81 12.75
CA GLU A 657 12.19 -2.68 13.03
C GLU A 657 13.03 -2.27 11.82
N TRP A 658 13.34 -3.20 10.92
CA TRP A 658 13.92 -2.98 9.60
C TRP A 658 12.91 -2.30 8.67
N ASN A 659 11.64 -2.73 8.63
CA ASN A 659 10.58 -2.00 7.91
C ASN A 659 10.32 -0.65 8.54
N LYS A 660 10.21 -0.52 9.88
CA LYS A 660 10.07 0.78 10.54
C LYS A 660 11.33 1.64 10.43
N SER A 661 12.51 1.04 10.27
CA SER A 661 13.77 1.74 10.02
C SER A 661 13.81 2.20 8.58
N LEU A 662 13.41 1.36 7.62
CA LEU A 662 13.27 1.71 6.21
C LEU A 662 12.17 2.75 5.99
N GLU A 663 11.06 2.69 6.72
CA GLU A 663 9.98 3.70 6.72
C GLU A 663 10.49 5.00 7.34
N ARG A 664 11.14 4.95 8.51
CA ARG A 664 11.75 6.13 9.13
C ARG A 664 12.87 6.73 8.28
N GLU A 665 13.64 5.89 7.61
CA GLU A 665 14.74 6.29 6.72
C GLU A 665 14.17 6.82 5.40
N ASN A 666 13.12 6.22 4.84
CA ASN A 666 12.38 6.77 3.71
C ASN A 666 11.69 8.08 4.06
N ASP A 667 11.08 8.21 5.23
CA ASP A 667 10.43 9.43 5.69
C ASP A 667 11.47 10.51 6.03
N ALA A 668 12.63 10.13 6.59
CA ALA A 668 13.75 11.04 6.80
C ALA A 668 14.36 11.48 5.47
N LEU A 669 14.51 10.57 4.49
CA LEU A 669 14.96 10.89 3.14
C LEU A 669 13.96 11.81 2.43
N ARG A 670 12.65 11.52 2.52
CA ARG A 670 11.57 12.38 2.02
C ARG A 670 11.62 13.75 2.66
N ARG A 671 11.71 13.86 3.98
CA ARG A 671 11.85 15.14 4.70
C ARG A 671 13.13 15.88 4.31
N THR A 672 14.25 15.19 4.14
CA THR A 672 15.53 15.77 3.72
C THR A 672 15.48 16.26 2.27
N LEU A 673 14.79 15.53 1.40
CA LEU A 673 14.53 15.93 0.01
C LEU A 673 13.60 17.15 -0.06
N SER A 674 12.53 17.17 0.74
CA SER A 674 11.63 18.32 0.89
C SER A 674 12.36 19.55 1.44
N GLN A 675 13.18 19.40 2.48
CA GLN A 675 13.98 20.49 3.04
C GLN A 675 15.01 21.02 2.04
N ARG A 676 15.70 20.14 1.30
CA ARG A 676 16.66 20.54 0.25
C ARG A 676 15.98 21.23 -0.94
N GLN A 677 14.73 20.87 -1.27
CA GLN A 677 13.94 21.59 -2.26
C GLN A 677 13.59 23.00 -1.79
N ILE A 678 13.20 23.17 -0.52
CA ILE A 678 12.91 24.48 0.10
C ILE A 678 14.18 25.35 0.18
N THR A 679 15.35 24.79 0.50
CA THR A 679 16.60 25.56 0.55
C THR A 679 17.11 25.94 -0.85
N ARG A 680 16.86 25.11 -1.87
CA ARG A 680 17.22 25.44 -3.26
C ARG A 680 16.29 26.47 -3.89
N SER A 681 15.00 26.48 -3.54
CA SER A 681 14.09 27.56 -3.96
C SER A 681 14.42 28.89 -3.28
N ALA A 682 14.87 28.87 -2.03
CA ALA A 682 15.31 30.08 -1.32
C ALA A 682 16.67 30.63 -1.80
N ALA A 683 17.47 29.84 -2.50
CA ALA A 683 18.73 30.28 -3.12
C ALA A 683 18.60 30.67 -4.60
N ALA A 684 17.40 30.51 -5.18
CA ALA A 684 17.07 30.86 -6.56
C ALA A 684 16.10 32.07 -6.67
N VAL A 685 15.73 32.65 -5.53
CA VAL A 685 15.20 34.02 -5.38
C VAL A 685 16.37 34.91 -4.97
#